data_AF-A0AAD7WWR1-F1
#
_entry.id   AF-A0AAD7WWR1-F1
#
_cell.length_a   1.000
_cell.length_b   1.000
_cell.length_c   1.000
_cell.angle_alpha   90.00
_cell.angle_beta   90.00
_cell.angle_gamma   90.00
#
_symmetry.space_group_name_H-M   'P 1'
#
loop_
_entity.id
_entity.type
_entity.pdbx_description
1 polymer ?
#
loop_
_entity_poly.entity_id
_entity_poly.type
_entity_poly.pdbx_seq_one_letter_code
_entity_poly.pdbx_strand_id
1 'polypeptide(L)'
;MLPVSAQGFQDGGLYKQSYTHSQLRHSGPRAVGRGSPEPPQTDTKLGVEILGEVRQVQATENCFLYRHQRWEGRTHSSSAEVQEVKLNDVLLTRLVEWKRPKEISDDPHLFVEGISAHDLNQGTLGNCWFVAACSCLTLKPSLWQKVIPDWKEQEWDSKHPENYAGIFHFQFWLFGEWVDVVVDDRLPTINGELIYCHSKLNNEFWSALLEKAYAKLSGCYESLDGGNTGDAVVDFTGAVSEAIDLVGGKYATDLSEQLRLFEDLLKVYERGGIISCSIRASPAEIEARMDCGLVKGHAYSVTAVRKARLGHGLMAYFKSEKVFLIRMRNPWGKTEWNGAWSDSSEQWQKVGSMEREAMEITVEDDGEFWMAFDDWCTYFTDADLCRIINTSLLSLDKTWHEAKHMGSWTKHAEPLFNRCGGCLNNRETFLQNPQYLFNVTKELDEVLISLQQQDMKIHRSVGQGENLTMGFVIFEVELNRKYRMHDLLTQKSVATSTYINARTVFMRTVLRKGRYIIIPSTFTPQVLGEFMIRIYTDVDSDCRDLTVDKPRVRCWSSFLGYPQAVTQIYIHAAEGLENQDSSGGADPYVVITCEGSTVRSTVQKDTLEPKFDTRAIFYRKKPRKPITVQVWNSNAVQDQFMGQVVLAASLKDPTDPQKLQLRKRGPEMADEMPGTISLRVITSSQLTDM
;
A
#
# COMPACT_ATOMS: atom_id res chain seq x y z
N MET A 1 -41.00 -41.87 -25.27
CA MET A 1 -40.14 -43.06 -25.19
C MET A 1 -38.93 -42.72 -24.33
N LEU A 2 -38.87 -43.29 -23.13
CA LEU A 2 -37.64 -43.54 -22.33
C LEU A 2 -37.02 -44.87 -22.84
N PRO A 3 -35.73 -45.21 -22.62
CA PRO A 3 -35.07 -45.47 -21.31
C PRO A 3 -33.68 -44.78 -21.15
N VAL A 4 -33.09 -44.46 -19.99
CA VAL A 4 -32.71 -45.15 -18.71
C VAL A 4 -31.42 -46.01 -18.78
N SER A 5 -30.44 -45.61 -17.93
CA SER A 5 -29.32 -46.33 -17.23
C SER A 5 -27.98 -45.57 -17.41
N ALA A 6 -27.19 -45.11 -16.43
CA ALA A 6 -26.84 -45.40 -15.02
C ALA A 6 -25.50 -46.16 -14.82
N GLN A 7 -24.63 -45.53 -14.01
CA GLN A 7 -23.47 -46.02 -13.23
C GLN A 7 -22.03 -45.98 -13.79
N GLY A 8 -21.13 -45.41 -12.98
CA GLY A 8 -19.67 -45.59 -13.05
C GLY A 8 -18.82 -44.49 -12.39
N PHE A 9 -18.74 -44.48 -11.05
CA PHE A 9 -17.74 -43.75 -10.25
C PHE A 9 -16.37 -44.44 -10.36
N GLN A 10 -15.27 -43.68 -10.44
CA GLN A 10 -14.00 -43.95 -9.71
C GLN A 10 -12.98 -42.79 -9.76
N ASP A 11 -12.45 -42.51 -8.57
CA ASP A 11 -11.32 -41.71 -8.04
C ASP A 11 -10.13 -41.38 -8.98
N GLY A 12 -9.26 -40.38 -8.73
CA GLY A 12 -8.98 -39.51 -7.59
C GLY A 12 -7.61 -38.82 -7.77
N GLY A 13 -7.28 -37.81 -6.95
CA GLY A 13 -5.91 -37.27 -6.90
C GLY A 13 -5.74 -35.81 -6.44
N LEU A 14 -6.22 -35.46 -5.25
CA LEU A 14 -5.86 -34.21 -4.56
C LEU A 14 -4.49 -34.35 -3.88
N TYR A 15 -3.52 -33.53 -4.29
CA TYR A 15 -2.23 -33.38 -3.61
C TYR A 15 -2.39 -32.59 -2.31
N LYS A 16 -2.32 -33.28 -1.16
CA LYS A 16 -2.07 -32.67 0.15
C LYS A 16 -0.59 -32.34 0.29
N GLN A 17 -0.26 -31.08 0.57
CA GLN A 17 1.03 -30.68 1.11
C GLN A 17 1.07 -31.03 2.61
N SER A 18 2.03 -31.86 2.97
CA SER A 18 2.31 -32.32 4.33
C SER A 18 3.28 -31.37 5.03
N TYR A 19 2.83 -30.74 6.12
CA TYR A 19 3.70 -30.19 7.16
C TYR A 19 3.94 -31.27 8.21
N THR A 20 5.19 -31.70 8.38
CA THR A 20 5.61 -32.59 9.47
C THR A 20 6.14 -31.77 10.64
N HIS A 21 5.39 -31.72 11.73
CA HIS A 21 5.93 -31.40 13.06
C HIS A 21 6.05 -32.70 13.85
N SER A 22 7.26 -33.04 14.25
CA SER A 22 7.60 -34.16 15.12
C SER A 22 7.28 -33.81 16.58
N GLN A 23 6.37 -34.55 17.22
CA GLN A 23 6.34 -34.67 18.68
C GLN A 23 6.00 -36.08 19.14
N LEU A 24 6.50 -36.35 20.34
CA LEU A 24 6.81 -37.64 20.95
C LEU A 24 5.58 -38.51 21.26
N ARG A 25 5.82 -39.83 21.16
CA ARG A 25 4.92 -40.91 21.56
C ARG A 25 4.84 -41.00 23.08
N HIS A 26 3.63 -41.08 23.63
CA HIS A 26 3.25 -42.06 24.65
C HIS A 26 1.72 -42.16 24.79
N SER A 27 1.14 -43.31 24.44
CA SER A 27 -0.05 -43.83 25.11
C SER A 27 -0.16 -45.35 24.90
N GLY A 28 -0.38 -46.07 25.99
CA GLY A 28 -0.90 -47.43 26.02
C GLY A 28 -2.43 -47.43 26.15
N PRO A 29 -3.15 -48.53 25.84
CA PRO A 29 -4.59 -48.48 25.55
C PRO A 29 -5.49 -49.17 26.60
N ARG A 30 -6.81 -48.99 26.39
CA ARG A 30 -8.02 -49.68 26.92
C ARG A 30 -8.77 -48.88 28.00
N ALA A 31 -10.12 -48.84 28.07
CA ALA A 31 -11.14 -49.77 27.59
C ALA A 31 -12.49 -49.05 27.31
N VAL A 32 -13.40 -49.80 26.66
CA VAL A 32 -14.77 -49.46 26.25
C VAL A 32 -15.76 -49.69 27.39
N GLY A 33 -16.76 -48.80 27.57
CA GLY A 33 -17.95 -49.03 28.39
C GLY A 33 -19.11 -48.15 27.92
N ARG A 34 -20.28 -48.76 27.63
CA ARG A 34 -21.52 -48.11 27.19
C ARG A 34 -22.36 -47.62 28.39
N GLY A 35 -23.04 -46.49 28.27
CA GLY A 35 -24.10 -46.01 29.18
C GLY A 35 -24.79 -44.75 28.63
N SER A 36 -26.12 -44.71 28.69
CA SER A 36 -27.09 -43.77 28.06
C SER A 36 -27.09 -42.32 28.63
N PRO A 37 -27.86 -41.35 28.06
CA PRO A 37 -27.52 -39.92 28.06
C PRO A 37 -28.06 -39.12 29.25
N GLU A 38 -27.31 -38.08 29.65
CA GLU A 38 -27.72 -37.00 30.56
C GLU A 38 -27.42 -35.61 29.94
N PRO A 39 -28.14 -34.54 30.34
CA PRO A 39 -28.32 -33.30 29.58
C PRO A 39 -27.07 -32.37 29.58
N PRO A 40 -26.99 -31.38 28.67
CA PRO A 40 -25.77 -30.61 28.45
C PRO A 40 -25.40 -29.78 29.69
N GLN A 41 -24.22 -30.06 30.25
CA GLN A 41 -23.53 -29.17 31.17
C GLN A 41 -23.09 -27.93 30.40
N THR A 42 -23.48 -26.77 30.93
CA THR A 42 -23.07 -25.45 30.47
C THR A 42 -21.55 -25.28 30.56
N ASP A 43 -21.03 -24.67 29.51
CA ASP A 43 -19.62 -24.53 29.19
C ASP A 43 -18.90 -23.65 30.23
N THR A 44 -18.31 -24.29 31.24
CA THR A 44 -17.54 -23.63 32.31
C THR A 44 -16.08 -23.34 31.89
N LYS A 45 -15.71 -23.65 30.64
CA LYS A 45 -14.36 -23.42 30.11
C LYS A 45 -14.14 -22.02 29.55
N LEU A 46 -15.17 -21.39 28.96
CA LEU A 46 -15.07 -20.05 28.38
C LEU A 46 -14.79 -18.98 29.45
N GLY A 47 -15.41 -19.11 30.63
CA GLY A 47 -15.23 -18.17 31.74
C GLY A 47 -13.84 -18.19 32.38
N VAL A 48 -13.11 -19.31 32.27
CA VAL A 48 -11.78 -19.46 32.91
C VAL A 48 -10.65 -18.92 32.02
N GLU A 49 -10.79 -18.99 30.68
CA GLU A 49 -9.87 -18.35 29.73
C GLU A 49 -9.99 -16.82 29.79
N ILE A 50 -11.22 -16.28 29.83
CA ILE A 50 -11.47 -14.83 29.98
C ILE A 50 -10.92 -14.31 31.32
N LEU A 51 -11.14 -15.03 32.43
CA LEU A 51 -10.58 -14.65 33.73
C LEU A 51 -9.04 -14.75 33.78
N GLY A 52 -8.44 -15.64 32.97
CA GLY A 52 -7.00 -15.79 32.81
C GLY A 52 -6.38 -14.59 32.10
N GLU A 53 -6.99 -14.12 31.01
CA GLU A 53 -6.59 -12.91 30.28
C GLU A 53 -6.84 -11.64 31.09
N VAL A 54 -7.99 -11.53 31.78
CA VAL A 54 -8.31 -10.38 32.67
C VAL A 54 -7.27 -10.18 33.77
N ARG A 55 -6.76 -11.28 34.36
CA ARG A 55 -5.68 -11.21 35.37
C ARG A 55 -4.33 -10.84 34.77
N GLN A 56 -4.07 -11.20 33.51
CA GLN A 56 -2.83 -10.87 32.81
C GLN A 56 -2.84 -9.39 32.36
N VAL A 57 -3.97 -8.85 31.92
CA VAL A 57 -4.16 -7.43 31.55
C VAL A 57 -4.01 -6.52 32.76
N GLN A 58 -4.63 -6.85 33.92
CA GLN A 58 -4.54 -6.03 35.13
C GLN A 58 -3.14 -5.91 35.73
N ALA A 59 -2.27 -6.92 35.56
CA ALA A 59 -0.96 -6.98 36.21
C ALA A 59 0.14 -6.17 35.49
N THR A 60 -0.04 -5.79 34.23
CA THR A 60 1.00 -5.13 33.40
C THR A 60 0.83 -3.63 33.20
N GLU A 61 -0.29 -3.01 33.59
CA GLU A 61 -0.69 -1.71 33.00
C GLU A 61 -0.52 -0.43 33.85
N ASN A 62 0.18 -0.46 35.00
CA ASN A 62 0.47 0.77 35.76
C ASN A 62 1.69 1.58 35.26
N CYS A 63 2.37 1.16 34.18
CA CYS A 63 3.63 1.76 33.69
C CYS A 63 3.52 2.50 32.33
N PHE A 64 2.34 2.95 31.90
CA PHE A 64 2.13 3.41 30.50
C PHE A 64 2.16 4.94 30.27
N LEU A 65 2.37 5.76 31.31
CA LEU A 65 2.37 7.23 31.14
C LEU A 65 3.71 7.78 30.62
N TYR A 66 4.86 7.38 31.19
CA TYR A 66 6.16 8.02 30.93
C TYR A 66 7.37 7.07 30.99
N ARG A 67 8.42 7.39 30.22
CA ARG A 67 9.77 6.77 30.05
C ARG A 67 10.49 6.18 31.29
N HIS A 68 10.11 6.48 32.53
CA HIS A 68 10.94 6.24 33.73
C HIS A 68 10.48 5.20 34.75
N GLN A 69 9.49 4.36 34.47
CA GLN A 69 9.03 3.34 35.44
C GLN A 69 9.65 1.94 35.24
N ARG A 70 10.98 1.85 35.08
CA ARG A 70 11.73 0.59 35.25
C ARG A 70 12.55 0.63 36.54
N TRP A 71 12.36 -0.41 37.34
CA TRP A 71 13.02 -0.70 38.61
C TRP A 71 14.56 -0.61 38.52
N GLU A 72 15.19 0.25 39.32
CA GLU A 72 16.65 0.33 39.46
C GLU A 72 17.19 -0.89 40.20
N GLY A 73 17.56 -1.93 39.44
CA GLY A 73 18.53 -2.93 39.88
C GLY A 73 19.94 -2.35 39.76
N ARG A 74 20.58 -2.09 40.91
CA ARG A 74 21.99 -1.66 41.04
C ARG A 74 22.94 -2.37 40.08
N THR A 75 23.63 -1.60 39.22
CA THR A 75 25.08 -1.77 38.93
C THR A 75 25.66 -0.49 38.32
N HIS A 76 26.82 -0.06 38.82
CA HIS A 76 27.63 1.06 38.31
C HIS A 76 28.15 0.81 36.88
N SER A 77 28.12 1.82 36.00
CA SER A 77 29.26 2.70 35.68
C SER A 77 29.14 3.41 34.32
N SER A 78 29.65 4.64 34.29
CA SER A 78 30.16 5.47 33.18
C SER A 78 29.18 6.13 32.17
N SER A 79 28.98 7.43 32.41
CA SER A 79 28.99 8.55 31.45
C SER A 79 28.25 8.37 30.12
N ALA A 80 26.98 8.76 30.11
CA ALA A 80 26.31 9.33 28.96
C ALA A 80 25.51 10.54 29.45
N GLU A 81 25.54 11.63 28.68
CA GLU A 81 24.90 12.91 28.96
C GLU A 81 23.44 12.71 29.38
N VAL A 82 23.14 13.13 30.61
CA VAL A 82 21.78 13.18 31.13
C VAL A 82 21.08 14.30 30.37
N GLN A 83 20.33 13.92 29.33
CA GLN A 83 19.35 14.80 28.72
C GLN A 83 18.40 15.28 29.82
N GLU A 84 18.32 16.60 29.92
CA GLU A 84 17.49 17.36 30.84
C GLU A 84 16.03 16.93 30.64
N VAL A 85 15.54 15.99 31.47
CA VAL A 85 14.11 15.69 31.58
C VAL A 85 13.44 17.00 31.97
N LYS A 86 12.54 17.53 31.12
CA LYS A 86 11.80 18.74 31.43
C LYS A 86 11.13 18.55 32.79
N LEU A 87 11.47 19.41 33.74
CA LEU A 87 10.99 19.37 35.14
C LEU A 87 9.44 19.29 35.24
N ASN A 88 8.74 19.73 34.19
CA ASN A 88 7.28 19.69 34.06
C ASN A 88 6.71 18.26 33.92
N ASP A 89 7.40 17.33 33.23
CA ASP A 89 6.88 15.97 33.01
C ASP A 89 6.91 15.13 34.30
N VAL A 90 7.87 15.41 35.19
CA VAL A 90 8.00 14.78 36.52
C VAL A 90 6.95 15.32 37.52
N LEU A 91 6.48 16.56 37.33
CA LEU A 91 5.42 17.13 38.15
C LEU A 91 4.04 16.66 37.69
N LEU A 92 3.81 16.59 36.37
CA LEU A 92 2.57 16.05 35.80
C LEU A 92 2.33 14.60 36.25
N THR A 93 3.34 13.73 36.17
CA THR A 93 3.22 12.31 36.58
C THR A 93 2.80 12.09 38.04
N ARG A 94 3.10 13.02 38.94
CA ARG A 94 2.66 12.93 40.35
C ARG A 94 1.21 13.37 40.57
N LEU A 95 0.63 14.06 39.60
CA LEU A 95 -0.74 14.56 39.62
C LEU A 95 -1.71 13.65 38.85
N VAL A 96 -1.19 12.75 38.00
CA VAL A 96 -2.03 11.86 37.19
C VAL A 96 -2.60 10.73 38.05
N GLU A 97 -3.93 10.65 38.08
CA GLU A 97 -4.70 9.55 38.65
C GLU A 97 -5.33 8.75 37.51
N TRP A 98 -5.20 7.42 37.57
CA TRP A 98 -5.88 6.53 36.63
C TRP A 98 -7.27 6.20 37.15
N LYS A 99 -8.31 6.66 36.46
CA LYS A 99 -9.72 6.47 36.85
C LYS A 99 -10.50 5.77 35.75
N ARG A 100 -11.46 4.94 36.13
CA ARG A 100 -12.43 4.36 35.20
C ARG A 100 -13.52 5.38 34.87
N PRO A 101 -14.20 5.27 33.72
CA PRO A 101 -15.38 6.07 33.37
C PRO A 101 -16.42 6.17 34.48
N LYS A 102 -16.72 5.08 35.20
CA LYS A 102 -17.64 5.07 36.35
C LYS A 102 -17.18 5.89 37.57
N GLU A 103 -15.92 6.29 37.61
CA GLU A 103 -15.36 7.17 38.65
C GLU A 103 -15.29 8.64 38.19
N ILE A 104 -15.55 8.89 36.90
CA ILE A 104 -15.48 10.20 36.24
C ILE A 104 -16.89 10.74 35.95
N SER A 105 -17.81 9.85 35.53
CA SER A 105 -19.19 10.15 35.17
C SER A 105 -20.15 9.16 35.81
N ASP A 106 -21.33 9.64 36.22
CA ASP A 106 -22.39 8.82 36.83
C ASP A 106 -23.11 7.91 35.81
N ASP A 107 -23.08 8.27 34.53
CA ASP A 107 -23.77 7.56 33.43
C ASP A 107 -22.84 7.40 32.22
N PRO A 108 -21.75 6.61 32.33
CA PRO A 108 -20.78 6.47 31.26
C PRO A 108 -21.34 5.66 30.09
N HIS A 109 -21.08 6.12 28.88
CA HIS A 109 -21.40 5.45 27.63
C HIS A 109 -20.15 5.36 26.75
N LEU A 110 -20.12 4.31 25.92
CA LEU A 110 -19.15 4.21 24.84
C LEU A 110 -19.57 5.20 23.75
N PHE A 111 -20.87 5.26 23.42
CA PHE A 111 -21.45 6.22 22.49
C PHE A 111 -22.73 6.85 23.03
N VAL A 112 -22.90 8.16 22.89
CA VAL A 112 -24.16 8.83 23.30
C VAL A 112 -25.12 9.00 22.11
N GLU A 113 -24.61 9.44 20.95
CA GLU A 113 -25.40 9.63 19.72
C GLU A 113 -24.76 8.97 18.48
N GLY A 114 -24.08 7.84 18.71
CA GLY A 114 -23.19 7.23 17.73
C GLY A 114 -21.79 7.83 17.81
N ILE A 115 -21.02 7.78 16.73
CA ILE A 115 -19.73 8.47 16.67
C ILE A 115 -19.85 9.74 15.82
N SER A 116 -19.22 10.79 16.32
CA SER A 116 -19.12 12.07 15.66
C SER A 116 -17.68 12.57 15.71
N ALA A 117 -17.33 13.37 14.72
CA ALA A 117 -16.06 14.08 14.73
C ALA A 117 -15.94 14.99 15.97
N HIS A 118 -17.07 15.45 16.52
CA HIS A 118 -17.16 16.32 17.70
C HIS A 118 -16.74 15.63 19.02
N ASP A 119 -16.71 14.30 19.05
CA ASP A 119 -16.31 13.49 20.21
C ASP A 119 -14.78 13.39 20.35
N LEU A 120 -14.06 14.03 19.42
CA LEU A 120 -12.62 14.01 19.29
C LEU A 120 -12.07 15.40 19.55
N ASN A 121 -11.66 15.66 20.79
CA ASN A 121 -10.91 16.84 21.16
C ASN A 121 -9.50 16.41 21.56
N GLN A 122 -8.49 17.06 20.99
CA GLN A 122 -7.09 16.82 21.37
C GLN A 122 -6.86 17.25 22.82
N GLY A 123 -6.21 16.38 23.60
CA GLY A 123 -5.77 16.72 24.95
C GLY A 123 -4.42 17.43 24.95
N THR A 124 -3.62 17.15 25.97
CA THR A 124 -2.30 17.79 26.19
C THR A 124 -1.17 17.23 25.32
N LEU A 125 -1.41 16.13 24.59
CA LEU A 125 -0.43 15.43 23.77
C LEU A 125 -0.41 15.99 22.34
N GLY A 126 0.78 16.07 21.72
CA GLY A 126 0.97 16.48 20.32
C GLY A 126 0.57 15.42 19.29
N ASN A 127 -0.58 14.77 19.49
CA ASN A 127 -1.08 13.69 18.63
C ASN A 127 -2.24 14.12 17.70
N CYS A 128 -2.27 15.40 17.30
CA CYS A 128 -3.27 15.94 16.38
C CYS A 128 -3.46 15.08 15.11
N TRP A 129 -2.40 14.43 14.63
CA TRP A 129 -2.41 13.48 13.51
C TRP A 129 -3.34 12.28 13.76
N PHE A 130 -3.35 11.72 14.97
CA PHE A 130 -4.24 10.62 15.37
C PHE A 130 -5.69 11.11 15.45
N VAL A 131 -5.91 12.26 16.09
CA VAL A 131 -7.25 12.85 16.26
C VAL A 131 -7.88 13.21 14.90
N ALA A 132 -7.10 13.79 13.98
CA ALA A 132 -7.52 14.07 12.61
C ALA A 132 -7.86 12.78 11.85
N ALA A 133 -7.05 11.72 11.98
CA ALA A 133 -7.36 10.43 11.37
C ALA A 133 -8.67 9.82 11.93
N CYS A 134 -8.89 9.89 13.24
CA CYS A 134 -10.14 9.46 13.86
C CYS A 134 -11.34 10.29 13.38
N SER A 135 -11.15 11.60 13.19
CA SER A 135 -12.19 12.50 12.68
C SER A 135 -12.61 12.12 11.26
N CYS A 136 -11.69 11.67 10.42
CA CYS A 136 -12.02 11.17 9.10
C CYS A 136 -12.76 9.83 9.16
N LEU A 137 -12.42 8.98 10.15
CA LEU A 137 -13.02 7.67 10.35
C LEU A 137 -14.51 7.79 10.73
N THR A 138 -14.89 8.81 11.51
CA THR A 138 -16.29 9.03 11.92
C THR A 138 -17.24 9.28 10.75
N LEU A 139 -16.71 9.81 9.64
CA LEU A 139 -17.46 10.05 8.40
C LEU A 139 -17.81 8.76 7.64
N LYS A 140 -17.28 7.59 8.05
CA LYS A 140 -17.38 6.33 7.32
C LYS A 140 -17.86 5.18 8.22
N PRO A 141 -19.19 4.96 8.33
CA PRO A 141 -19.78 3.92 9.17
C PRO A 141 -19.17 2.52 9.04
N SER A 142 -18.91 2.08 7.82
CA SER A 142 -18.35 0.76 7.53
C SER A 142 -16.88 0.60 7.90
N LEU A 143 -16.15 1.69 8.14
CA LEU A 143 -14.73 1.66 8.52
C LEU A 143 -14.59 1.70 10.05
N TRP A 144 -15.28 2.60 10.74
CA TRP A 144 -15.16 2.67 12.20
C TRP A 144 -15.69 1.42 12.90
N GLN A 145 -16.73 0.78 12.36
CA GLN A 145 -17.26 -0.48 12.89
C GLN A 145 -16.28 -1.65 12.78
N LYS A 146 -15.26 -1.55 11.92
CA LYS A 146 -14.14 -2.49 11.93
C LYS A 146 -13.16 -2.18 13.05
N VAL A 147 -12.93 -0.90 13.34
CA VAL A 147 -12.01 -0.46 14.39
C VAL A 147 -12.58 -0.71 15.78
N ILE A 148 -13.89 -0.51 15.95
CA ILE A 148 -14.63 -0.80 17.18
C ILE A 148 -15.64 -1.91 16.87
N PRO A 149 -15.19 -3.17 16.76
CA PRO A 149 -16.08 -4.30 16.53
C PRO A 149 -16.99 -4.51 17.74
N ASP A 150 -18.12 -5.19 17.55
CA ASP A 150 -19.01 -5.64 18.64
C ASP A 150 -19.39 -4.52 19.64
N TRP A 151 -19.39 -3.27 19.16
CA TRP A 151 -19.47 -2.07 19.98
C TRP A 151 -20.71 -2.00 20.89
N LYS A 152 -21.79 -2.67 20.50
CA LYS A 152 -23.02 -2.80 21.31
C LYS A 152 -22.84 -3.69 22.53
N GLU A 153 -22.00 -4.72 22.41
CA GLU A 153 -21.69 -5.66 23.50
C GLU A 153 -20.66 -5.06 24.47
N GLN A 154 -19.87 -4.09 24.00
CA GLN A 154 -18.91 -3.33 24.80
C GLN A 154 -19.56 -2.17 25.59
N GLU A 155 -20.79 -1.78 25.25
CA GLU A 155 -21.50 -0.64 25.86
C GLU A 155 -21.84 -0.90 27.34
N TRP A 156 -21.85 0.17 28.14
CA TRP A 156 -22.38 0.15 29.50
C TRP A 156 -23.89 -0.07 29.49
N ASP A 157 -24.34 -1.27 29.85
CA ASP A 157 -25.76 -1.58 29.97
C ASP A 157 -26.27 -1.41 31.41
N SER A 158 -27.06 -0.37 31.65
CA SER A 158 -27.71 -0.13 32.95
C SER A 158 -28.72 -1.21 33.35
N LYS A 159 -29.26 -1.98 32.39
CA LYS A 159 -30.18 -3.10 32.65
C LYS A 159 -29.43 -4.40 32.99
N HIS A 160 -28.20 -4.53 32.50
CA HIS A 160 -27.34 -5.68 32.70
C HIS A 160 -25.94 -5.27 33.20
N PRO A 161 -25.84 -4.62 34.38
CA PRO A 161 -24.57 -4.12 34.89
C PRO A 161 -23.53 -5.23 35.14
N GLU A 162 -23.96 -6.48 35.25
CA GLU A 162 -23.11 -7.68 35.34
C GLU A 162 -22.29 -7.95 34.07
N ASN A 163 -22.71 -7.42 32.92
CA ASN A 163 -21.99 -7.57 31.65
C ASN A 163 -20.75 -6.69 31.59
N TYR A 164 -20.73 -5.59 32.35
CA TYR A 164 -19.57 -4.71 32.41
C TYR A 164 -18.43 -5.35 33.22
N ALA A 165 -17.30 -5.59 32.56
CA ALA A 165 -16.08 -6.11 33.17
C ALA A 165 -14.90 -5.11 33.16
N GLY A 166 -15.12 -3.87 32.71
CA GLY A 166 -14.07 -2.84 32.60
C GLY A 166 -12.98 -3.18 31.58
N ILE A 167 -13.37 -3.85 30.50
CA ILE A 167 -12.52 -4.36 29.42
C ILE A 167 -13.17 -3.99 28.08
N PHE A 168 -12.35 -3.52 27.14
CA PHE A 168 -12.74 -3.06 25.82
C PHE A 168 -11.72 -3.56 24.81
N HIS A 169 -12.12 -3.66 23.53
CA HIS A 169 -11.20 -4.06 22.47
C HIS A 169 -11.45 -3.29 21.17
N PHE A 170 -10.35 -3.13 20.43
CA PHE A 170 -10.27 -2.38 19.20
C PHE A 170 -9.45 -3.15 18.17
N GLN A 171 -9.74 -2.99 16.89
CA GLN A 171 -8.97 -3.61 15.82
C GLN A 171 -8.22 -2.58 15.00
N PHE A 172 -6.94 -2.86 14.78
CA PHE A 172 -6.09 -2.03 13.93
C PHE A 172 -5.50 -2.88 12.81
N TRP A 173 -5.46 -2.32 11.62
CA TRP A 173 -4.76 -2.90 10.50
C TRP A 173 -3.27 -2.64 10.66
N LEU A 174 -2.51 -3.66 11.05
CA LEU A 174 -1.07 -3.59 11.23
C LEU A 174 -0.41 -4.44 10.17
N PHE A 175 0.30 -3.77 9.26
CA PHE A 175 1.23 -4.39 8.32
C PHE A 175 0.63 -5.59 7.56
N GLY A 176 -0.58 -5.43 7.03
CA GLY A 176 -1.24 -6.45 6.20
C GLY A 176 -2.31 -7.28 6.89
N GLU A 177 -2.48 -7.15 8.21
CA GLU A 177 -3.37 -7.97 9.03
C GLU A 177 -4.18 -7.12 10.02
N TRP A 178 -5.39 -7.56 10.37
CA TRP A 178 -6.18 -6.93 11.44
C TRP A 178 -5.79 -7.55 12.77
N VAL A 179 -5.40 -6.72 13.72
CA VAL A 179 -4.93 -7.11 15.05
C VAL A 179 -5.89 -6.58 16.10
N ASP A 180 -6.39 -7.47 16.95
CA ASP A 180 -7.26 -7.15 18.07
C ASP A 180 -6.44 -6.70 19.29
N VAL A 181 -6.83 -5.57 19.87
CA VAL A 181 -6.13 -4.91 20.98
C VAL A 181 -7.10 -4.68 22.11
N VAL A 182 -6.91 -5.46 23.16
CA VAL A 182 -7.71 -5.41 24.38
C VAL A 182 -7.08 -4.43 25.39
N VAL A 183 -7.89 -3.56 25.99
CA VAL A 183 -7.50 -2.61 27.03
C VAL A 183 -8.49 -2.64 28.19
N ASP A 184 -8.03 -2.34 29.40
CA ASP A 184 -8.96 -1.95 30.46
C ASP A 184 -9.42 -0.50 30.28
N ASP A 185 -10.46 -0.07 31.00
CA ASP A 185 -11.01 1.28 30.89
C ASP A 185 -10.43 2.32 31.85
N ARG A 186 -9.31 2.04 32.53
CA ARG A 186 -8.65 3.08 33.32
C ARG A 186 -8.04 4.12 32.39
N LEU A 187 -8.40 5.38 32.57
CA LEU A 187 -7.93 6.50 31.77
C LEU A 187 -7.11 7.49 32.62
N PRO A 188 -6.07 8.12 32.06
CA PRO A 188 -5.28 9.14 32.74
C PRO A 188 -6.11 10.40 33.01
N THR A 189 -6.14 10.85 34.27
CA THR A 189 -6.86 12.06 34.69
C THR A 189 -6.02 12.97 35.57
N ILE A 190 -6.31 14.26 35.56
CA ILE A 190 -5.84 15.23 36.57
C ILE A 190 -7.08 15.91 37.14
N ASN A 191 -7.23 15.90 38.46
CA ASN A 191 -8.42 16.44 39.15
C ASN A 191 -9.75 15.84 38.66
N GLY A 192 -9.74 14.59 38.16
CA GLY A 192 -10.92 13.92 37.61
C GLY A 192 -11.23 14.25 36.15
N GLU A 193 -10.46 15.11 35.49
CA GLU A 193 -10.62 15.43 34.06
C GLU A 193 -9.62 14.63 33.21
N LEU A 194 -10.06 14.13 32.05
CA LEU A 194 -9.21 13.43 31.09
C LEU A 194 -8.15 14.38 30.52
N ILE A 195 -6.89 13.92 30.48
CA ILE A 195 -5.76 14.76 30.01
C ILE A 195 -5.38 14.54 28.54
N TYR A 196 -5.88 13.48 27.92
CA TYR A 196 -5.66 13.12 26.52
C TYR A 196 -6.96 13.26 25.70
N CYS A 197 -7.15 12.47 24.64
CA CYS A 197 -8.32 12.59 23.78
C CYS A 197 -9.63 12.33 24.55
N HIS A 198 -10.62 13.19 24.36
CA HIS A 198 -11.92 13.10 25.02
C HIS A 198 -13.05 13.76 24.21
N SER A 199 -14.29 13.34 24.50
CA SER A 199 -15.50 13.97 23.96
C SER A 199 -15.82 15.29 24.67
N LYS A 200 -16.57 16.17 24.01
CA LYS A 200 -17.18 17.34 24.66
C LYS A 200 -18.21 16.92 25.71
N LEU A 201 -18.80 15.73 25.54
CA LEU A 201 -19.69 15.12 26.51
C LEU A 201 -18.87 14.36 27.56
N ASN A 202 -19.01 14.75 28.83
CA ASN A 202 -18.26 14.14 29.93
C ASN A 202 -18.62 12.67 30.21
N ASN A 203 -19.63 12.14 29.53
CA ASN A 203 -20.12 10.78 29.68
C ASN A 203 -19.87 9.88 28.47
N GLU A 204 -19.06 10.31 27.49
CA GLU A 204 -18.75 9.54 26.29
C GLU A 204 -17.24 9.22 26.19
N PHE A 205 -16.89 7.94 26.03
CA PHE A 205 -15.52 7.47 26.28
C PHE A 205 -14.85 6.69 25.12
N TRP A 206 -15.50 6.48 23.98
CA TRP A 206 -14.90 5.69 22.88
C TRP A 206 -13.58 6.27 22.37
N SER A 207 -13.47 7.60 22.25
CA SER A 207 -12.28 8.26 21.72
C SER A 207 -11.07 8.11 22.64
N ALA A 208 -11.28 8.27 23.95
CA ALA A 208 -10.26 8.09 24.99
C ALA A 208 -9.76 6.64 25.05
N LEU A 209 -10.66 5.67 24.95
CA LEU A 209 -10.32 4.23 24.97
C LEU A 209 -9.63 3.79 23.67
N LEU A 210 -10.05 4.31 22.52
CA LEU A 210 -9.40 4.06 21.24
C LEU A 210 -7.96 4.57 21.24
N GLU A 211 -7.74 5.80 21.74
CA GLU A 211 -6.41 6.38 21.90
C GLU A 211 -5.55 5.54 22.85
N LYS A 212 -6.12 5.04 23.96
CA LYS A 212 -5.42 4.13 24.88
C LYS A 212 -4.96 2.85 24.16
N ALA A 213 -5.83 2.22 23.37
CA ALA A 213 -5.49 1.01 22.62
C ALA A 213 -4.39 1.28 21.59
N TYR A 214 -4.43 2.43 20.92
CA TYR A 214 -3.40 2.83 19.96
C TYR A 214 -2.07 3.21 20.64
N ALA A 215 -2.12 3.82 21.83
CA ALA A 215 -0.95 4.08 22.68
C ALA A 215 -0.30 2.77 23.14
N LYS A 216 -1.10 1.76 23.50
CA LYS A 216 -0.62 0.42 23.86
C LYS A 216 0.15 -0.23 22.71
N LEU A 217 -0.37 -0.15 21.48
CA LEU A 217 0.35 -0.62 20.28
C LEU A 217 1.67 0.12 20.06
N SER A 218 1.68 1.42 20.36
CA SER A 218 2.86 2.28 20.21
C SER A 218 3.83 2.18 21.40
N GLY A 219 3.50 1.40 22.43
CA GLY A 219 4.30 1.19 23.64
C GLY A 219 3.91 2.07 24.83
N CYS A 220 3.56 3.34 24.60
CA CYS A 220 3.04 4.28 25.61
C CYS A 220 2.37 5.49 24.95
N TYR A 221 1.70 6.34 25.75
CA TYR A 221 1.09 7.59 25.27
C TYR A 221 2.12 8.55 24.65
N GLU A 222 3.28 8.76 25.29
CA GLU A 222 4.34 9.63 24.74
C GLU A 222 4.80 9.22 23.34
N SER A 223 4.68 7.93 22.99
CA SER A 223 5.07 7.45 21.66
C SER A 223 4.10 7.88 20.55
N LEU A 224 2.97 8.50 20.90
CA LEU A 224 2.03 9.13 19.97
C LEU A 224 2.34 10.62 19.72
N ASP A 225 3.29 11.22 20.45
CA ASP A 225 3.71 12.60 20.23
C ASP A 225 4.47 12.73 18.91
N GLY A 226 3.88 13.44 17.94
CA GLY A 226 4.42 13.56 16.58
C GLY A 226 4.24 12.29 15.72
N GLY A 227 3.41 12.39 14.70
CA GLY A 227 3.17 11.29 13.74
C GLY A 227 2.59 11.76 12.42
N ASN A 228 2.28 10.82 11.53
CA ASN A 228 1.72 11.08 10.22
C ASN A 228 0.26 10.63 10.17
N THR A 229 -0.64 11.53 9.76
CA THR A 229 -2.09 11.27 9.72
C THR A 229 -2.43 10.14 8.74
N GLY A 230 -1.80 10.12 7.56
CA GLY A 230 -1.98 9.03 6.60
C GLY A 230 -1.63 7.65 7.17
N ASP A 231 -0.61 7.56 8.02
CA ASP A 231 -0.25 6.34 8.72
C ASP A 231 -1.35 5.87 9.70
N ALA A 232 -1.90 6.76 10.53
CA ALA A 232 -3.04 6.40 11.40
C ALA A 232 -4.25 5.95 10.58
N VAL A 233 -4.57 6.63 9.47
CA VAL A 233 -5.68 6.24 8.60
C VAL A 233 -5.45 4.84 8.01
N VAL A 234 -4.23 4.51 7.59
CA VAL A 234 -3.89 3.14 7.17
C VAL A 234 -4.13 2.15 8.30
N ASP A 235 -3.74 2.48 9.53
CA ASP A 235 -3.92 1.61 10.69
C ASP A 235 -5.42 1.42 11.06
N PHE A 236 -6.30 2.37 10.71
CA PHE A 236 -7.74 2.25 10.94
C PHE A 236 -8.51 1.57 9.80
N THR A 237 -7.92 1.43 8.61
CA THR A 237 -8.71 1.12 7.41
C THR A 237 -8.09 0.07 6.48
N GLY A 238 -6.77 -0.15 6.57
CA GLY A 238 -6.00 -0.89 5.58
C GLY A 238 -5.82 -0.17 4.24
N ALA A 239 -6.14 1.14 4.18
CA ALA A 239 -5.99 1.97 2.99
C ALA A 239 -4.56 1.95 2.40
N VAL A 240 -4.44 2.56 1.23
CA VAL A 240 -3.15 2.90 0.63
C VAL A 240 -2.97 4.42 0.74
N SER A 241 -1.98 4.85 1.53
CA SER A 241 -1.66 6.27 1.69
C SER A 241 -0.73 6.76 0.57
N GLU A 242 -1.07 7.88 -0.04
CA GLU A 242 -0.29 8.63 -1.01
C GLU A 242 0.02 10.02 -0.43
N ALA A 243 1.29 10.31 -0.14
CA ALA A 243 1.73 11.63 0.31
C ALA A 243 1.93 12.57 -0.89
N ILE A 244 1.38 13.79 -0.79
CA ILE A 244 1.43 14.84 -1.79
C ILE A 244 2.19 16.04 -1.20
N ASP A 245 3.28 16.44 -1.85
CA ASP A 245 4.00 17.69 -1.56
C ASP A 245 3.38 18.83 -2.39
N LEU A 246 2.57 19.68 -1.74
CA LEU A 246 1.84 20.74 -2.43
C LEU A 246 2.78 21.82 -2.97
N VAL A 247 3.87 22.08 -2.25
CA VAL A 247 4.89 23.06 -2.62
C VAL A 247 5.75 22.52 -3.74
N GLY A 248 6.28 21.30 -3.58
CA GLY A 248 7.12 20.62 -4.57
C GLY A 248 6.39 20.36 -5.89
N GLY A 249 5.09 20.04 -5.82
CA GLY A 249 4.21 19.86 -6.99
C GLY A 249 3.75 21.15 -7.65
N LYS A 250 4.08 22.33 -7.08
CA LYS A 250 3.79 23.67 -7.63
C LYS A 250 2.30 23.95 -7.90
N TYR A 251 1.40 23.31 -7.15
CA TYR A 251 -0.05 23.40 -7.39
C TYR A 251 -0.63 24.81 -7.15
N ALA A 252 0.05 25.68 -6.41
CA ALA A 252 -0.34 27.09 -6.28
C ALA A 252 -0.02 27.93 -7.54
N THR A 253 0.93 27.49 -8.35
CA THR A 253 1.48 28.29 -9.47
C THR A 253 1.27 27.67 -10.85
N ASP A 254 0.92 26.38 -10.92
CA ASP A 254 0.61 25.66 -12.14
C ASP A 254 -0.86 25.23 -12.15
N LEU A 255 -1.67 25.95 -12.94
CA LEU A 255 -3.11 25.71 -13.05
C LEU A 255 -3.44 24.32 -13.60
N SER A 256 -2.61 23.76 -14.49
CA SER A 256 -2.85 22.42 -15.05
C SER A 256 -2.69 21.36 -13.97
N GLU A 257 -1.61 21.43 -13.19
CA GLU A 257 -1.39 20.52 -12.07
C GLU A 257 -2.42 20.73 -10.96
N GLN A 258 -2.79 21.98 -10.65
CA GLN A 258 -3.85 22.30 -9.69
C GLN A 258 -5.17 21.60 -10.05
N LEU A 259 -5.60 21.73 -11.31
CA LEU A 259 -6.85 21.11 -11.78
C LEU A 259 -6.78 19.58 -11.77
N ARG A 260 -5.63 18.99 -12.13
CA ARG A 260 -5.43 17.54 -12.03
C ARG A 260 -5.53 17.04 -10.59
N LEU A 261 -4.89 17.74 -9.66
CA LEU A 261 -4.94 17.42 -8.24
C LEU A 261 -6.37 17.51 -7.72
N PHE A 262 -7.12 18.56 -8.06
CA PHE A 262 -8.52 18.70 -7.67
C PHE A 262 -9.38 17.50 -8.13
N GLU A 263 -9.27 17.11 -9.40
CA GLU A 263 -10.00 15.96 -9.93
C GLU A 263 -9.61 14.65 -9.22
N ASP A 264 -8.35 14.51 -8.83
CA ASP A 264 -7.88 13.34 -8.11
C ASP A 264 -8.38 13.30 -6.66
N LEU A 265 -8.40 14.43 -5.95
CA LEU A 265 -9.01 14.54 -4.62
C LEU A 265 -10.51 14.25 -4.67
N LEU A 266 -11.21 14.80 -5.67
CA LEU A 266 -12.63 14.54 -5.86
C LEU A 266 -12.90 13.04 -6.08
N LYS A 267 -12.12 12.37 -6.93
CA LYS A 267 -12.24 10.91 -7.13
C LYS A 267 -11.95 10.12 -5.85
N VAL A 268 -10.96 10.52 -5.06
CA VAL A 268 -10.65 9.87 -3.77
C VAL A 268 -11.84 10.01 -2.82
N TYR A 269 -12.34 11.23 -2.65
CA TYR A 269 -13.48 11.54 -1.78
C TYR A 269 -14.75 10.78 -2.20
N GLU A 270 -15.12 10.83 -3.50
CA GLU A 270 -16.30 10.16 -4.04
C GLU A 270 -16.25 8.63 -3.90
N ARG A 271 -15.04 8.04 -3.91
CA ARG A 271 -14.82 6.60 -3.71
C ARG A 271 -14.67 6.22 -2.23
N GLY A 272 -14.99 7.13 -1.32
CA GLY A 272 -14.95 6.89 0.13
C GLY A 272 -13.54 6.90 0.72
N GLY A 273 -12.54 7.39 -0.02
CA GLY A 273 -11.21 7.65 0.50
C GLY A 273 -11.20 8.76 1.56
N ILE A 274 -10.11 8.80 2.30
CA ILE A 274 -9.87 9.77 3.38
C ILE A 274 -8.73 10.69 2.96
N ILE A 275 -8.86 11.99 3.22
CA ILE A 275 -7.86 12.98 2.86
C ILE A 275 -7.55 13.81 4.11
N SER A 276 -6.26 13.92 4.43
CA SER A 276 -5.76 14.84 5.45
C SER A 276 -4.75 15.80 4.86
N CYS A 277 -4.57 16.95 5.49
CA CYS A 277 -3.63 17.97 5.03
C CYS A 277 -2.99 18.70 6.21
N SER A 278 -1.84 19.33 5.98
CA SER A 278 -1.15 20.10 7.00
C SER A 278 -0.33 21.24 6.41
N ILE A 279 0.09 22.13 7.30
CA ILE A 279 0.97 23.26 6.99
C ILE A 279 2.28 23.03 7.75
N ARG A 280 3.42 22.96 7.06
CA ARG A 280 4.74 22.82 7.70
C ARG A 280 5.00 24.00 8.65
N ALA A 281 5.50 23.69 9.84
CA ALA A 281 5.96 24.66 10.82
C ALA A 281 7.45 24.50 11.07
N SER A 282 8.12 25.62 11.36
CA SER A 282 9.39 25.54 12.08
C SER A 282 9.13 25.08 13.53
N PRO A 283 10.12 24.52 14.24
CA PRO A 283 9.92 24.05 15.63
C PRO A 283 9.37 25.11 16.60
N ALA A 284 9.62 26.39 16.34
CA ALA A 284 9.12 27.50 17.15
C ALA A 284 7.67 27.93 16.80
N GLU A 285 7.13 27.44 15.69
CA GLU A 285 5.80 27.79 15.17
C GLU A 285 4.85 26.58 15.15
N ILE A 286 5.20 25.48 15.81
CA ILE A 286 4.31 24.32 15.94
C ILE A 286 3.05 24.77 16.68
N GLU A 287 1.90 24.45 16.09
CA GLU A 287 0.57 24.85 16.56
C GLU A 287 0.37 26.38 16.64
N ALA A 288 1.17 27.16 15.91
CA ALA A 288 1.01 28.61 15.83
C ALA A 288 -0.14 29.00 14.89
N ARG A 289 -1.03 29.87 15.39
CA ARG A 289 -2.14 30.44 14.63
C ARG A 289 -1.66 31.56 13.70
N MET A 290 -2.11 31.52 12.45
CA MET A 290 -1.89 32.53 11.41
C MET A 290 -3.01 33.58 11.43
N ASP A 291 -2.74 34.75 10.84
CA ASP A 291 -3.73 35.85 10.74
C ASP A 291 -5.00 35.44 9.96
N CYS A 292 -4.86 34.51 9.02
CA CYS A 292 -5.98 33.94 8.25
C CYS A 292 -6.77 32.85 9.01
N GLY A 293 -6.43 32.59 10.27
CA GLY A 293 -7.11 31.62 11.13
C GLY A 293 -6.55 30.19 11.08
N LEU A 294 -5.75 29.84 10.06
CA LEU A 294 -5.11 28.53 9.95
C LEU A 294 -4.00 28.32 11.00
N VAL A 295 -3.66 27.06 11.28
CA VAL A 295 -2.68 26.67 12.30
C VAL A 295 -1.54 25.89 11.64
N LYS A 296 -0.30 26.29 11.91
CA LYS A 296 0.90 25.60 11.39
C LYS A 296 1.25 24.38 12.25
N GLY A 297 1.92 23.40 11.65
CA GLY A 297 2.41 22.20 12.33
C GLY A 297 1.29 21.30 12.84
N HIS A 298 0.12 21.38 12.21
CA HIS A 298 -1.13 20.78 12.68
C HIS A 298 -1.86 20.08 11.53
N ALA A 299 -2.54 18.98 11.84
CA ALA A 299 -3.27 18.16 10.87
C ALA A 299 -4.73 18.59 10.76
N TYR A 300 -5.19 18.78 9.53
CA TYR A 300 -6.58 19.03 9.17
C TYR A 300 -7.17 17.82 8.44
N SER A 301 -8.47 17.61 8.62
CA SER A 301 -9.23 16.58 7.89
C SER A 301 -10.00 17.23 6.75
N VAL A 302 -9.99 16.66 5.55
CA VAL A 302 -10.84 17.14 4.45
C VAL A 302 -12.18 16.39 4.51
N THR A 303 -13.26 17.12 4.75
CA THR A 303 -14.60 16.54 4.94
C THR A 303 -15.48 16.64 3.70
N ALA A 304 -15.13 17.49 2.73
CA ALA A 304 -15.78 17.50 1.41
C ALA A 304 -14.90 18.11 0.30
N VAL A 305 -15.09 17.65 -0.94
CA VAL A 305 -14.51 18.22 -2.16
C VAL A 305 -15.64 18.48 -3.15
N ARG A 306 -15.83 19.72 -3.62
CA ARG A 306 -17.00 20.12 -4.42
C ARG A 306 -16.66 21.08 -5.55
N LYS A 307 -17.35 20.91 -6.69
CA LYS A 307 -17.44 21.91 -7.76
C LYS A 307 -18.77 22.65 -7.60
N ALA A 308 -18.75 23.86 -7.06
CA ALA A 308 -19.95 24.66 -6.88
C ALA A 308 -20.21 25.55 -8.10
N ARG A 309 -21.47 25.71 -8.50
CA ARG A 309 -21.87 26.60 -9.59
C ARG A 309 -22.13 28.00 -9.05
N LEU A 310 -21.70 29.01 -9.81
CA LEU A 310 -21.96 30.40 -9.48
C LEU A 310 -23.19 30.91 -10.24
N GLY A 311 -24.05 31.68 -9.55
CA GLY A 311 -25.22 32.33 -10.13
C GLY A 311 -26.56 31.91 -9.51
N HIS A 312 -27.61 32.67 -9.85
CA HIS A 312 -28.97 32.48 -9.32
C HIS A 312 -29.95 32.05 -10.43
N GLY A 313 -30.86 31.13 -10.08
CA GLY A 313 -31.98 30.71 -10.93
C GLY A 313 -31.60 29.92 -12.20
N LEU A 314 -32.56 29.76 -13.11
CA LEU A 314 -32.40 29.01 -14.37
C LEU A 314 -31.26 29.53 -15.28
N MET A 315 -30.84 30.80 -15.14
CA MET A 315 -29.74 31.37 -15.92
C MET A 315 -28.35 30.85 -15.53
N ALA A 316 -28.17 30.33 -14.32
CA ALA A 316 -26.94 29.64 -13.92
C ALA A 316 -26.74 28.30 -14.67
N TYR A 317 -27.81 27.71 -15.25
CA TYR A 317 -27.66 26.57 -16.14
C TYR A 317 -27.00 26.93 -17.48
N PHE A 318 -27.06 28.21 -17.88
CA PHE A 318 -26.54 28.69 -19.16
C PHE A 318 -25.19 29.43 -19.03
N LYS A 319 -24.83 29.92 -17.83
CA LYS A 319 -23.49 30.46 -17.52
C LYS A 319 -22.71 29.46 -16.66
N SER A 320 -21.68 28.83 -17.24
CA SER A 320 -20.96 27.71 -16.60
C SER A 320 -19.81 28.13 -15.67
N GLU A 321 -19.92 29.26 -14.96
CA GLU A 321 -18.86 29.65 -14.03
C GLU A 321 -18.93 28.75 -12.79
N LYS A 322 -17.81 28.09 -12.48
CA LYS A 322 -17.70 27.13 -11.38
C LYS A 322 -16.56 27.55 -10.48
N VAL A 323 -16.73 27.33 -9.18
CA VAL A 323 -15.68 27.46 -8.19
C VAL A 323 -15.34 26.07 -7.64
N PHE A 324 -14.05 25.82 -7.47
CA PHE A 324 -13.53 24.60 -6.86
C PHE A 324 -13.35 24.86 -5.37
N LEU A 325 -14.08 24.10 -4.54
CA LEU A 325 -14.14 24.30 -3.10
C LEU A 325 -13.73 23.02 -2.38
N ILE A 326 -13.11 23.20 -1.22
CA ILE A 326 -12.72 22.14 -0.30
C ILE A 326 -13.21 22.51 1.10
N ARG A 327 -13.82 21.55 1.79
CA ARG A 327 -14.24 21.69 3.19
C ARG A 327 -13.26 20.94 4.08
N MET A 328 -12.86 21.56 5.16
CA MET A 328 -11.88 21.03 6.09
C MET A 328 -12.37 21.15 7.52
N ARG A 329 -11.82 20.31 8.39
CA ARG A 329 -12.08 20.32 9.81
C ARG A 329 -10.77 20.39 10.60
N ASN A 330 -10.72 21.34 11.52
CA ASN A 330 -9.73 21.44 12.57
C ASN A 330 -10.10 20.46 13.71
N PRO A 331 -9.23 19.49 14.07
CA PRO A 331 -9.50 18.54 15.16
C PRO A 331 -9.60 19.17 16.55
N TRP A 332 -9.24 20.46 16.73
CA TRP A 332 -9.54 21.19 17.97
C TRP A 332 -11.02 21.55 18.14
N GLY A 333 -11.84 21.37 17.09
CA GLY A 333 -13.26 21.68 17.12
C GLY A 333 -13.56 23.17 17.32
N LYS A 334 -12.62 24.03 16.89
CA LYS A 334 -12.63 25.51 16.92
C LYS A 334 -11.51 26.03 16.03
N THR A 335 -11.45 27.34 15.82
CA THR A 335 -10.38 28.04 15.07
C THR A 335 -10.38 27.70 13.59
N GLU A 336 -11.02 28.58 12.82
CA GLU A 336 -11.35 28.37 11.42
C GLU A 336 -10.72 29.43 10.51
N TRP A 337 -10.72 29.13 9.20
CA TRP A 337 -10.39 30.07 8.14
C TRP A 337 -11.32 31.28 8.15
N ASN A 338 -10.75 32.48 8.07
CA ASN A 338 -11.51 33.74 8.05
C ASN A 338 -11.46 34.47 6.69
N GLY A 339 -10.97 33.80 5.64
CA GLY A 339 -10.85 34.37 4.30
C GLY A 339 -12.04 34.07 3.39
N ALA A 340 -11.81 34.02 2.08
CA ALA A 340 -12.87 33.77 1.10
C ALA A 340 -13.51 32.39 1.30
N TRP A 341 -14.85 32.32 1.27
CA TRP A 341 -15.66 31.12 1.49
C TRP A 341 -15.67 30.57 2.91
N SER A 342 -15.09 31.28 3.89
CA SER A 342 -15.37 31.06 5.31
C SER A 342 -16.87 31.13 5.63
N ASP A 343 -17.27 30.67 6.80
CA ASP A 343 -18.67 30.54 7.20
C ASP A 343 -19.47 31.85 7.08
N SER A 344 -18.87 32.97 7.51
CA SER A 344 -19.48 34.31 7.42
C SER A 344 -19.20 35.05 6.10
N SER A 345 -18.61 34.39 5.09
CA SER A 345 -18.14 35.01 3.85
C SER A 345 -19.29 35.50 2.96
N GLU A 346 -19.24 36.77 2.52
CA GLU A 346 -20.23 37.33 1.58
C GLU A 346 -20.24 36.63 0.21
N GLN A 347 -19.15 35.94 -0.13
CA GLN A 347 -18.98 35.16 -1.35
C GLN A 347 -20.08 34.10 -1.50
N TRP A 348 -20.63 33.58 -0.41
CA TRP A 348 -21.76 32.65 -0.43
C TRP A 348 -23.01 33.23 -1.08
N GLN A 349 -23.17 34.56 -1.14
CA GLN A 349 -24.27 35.19 -1.87
C GLN A 349 -24.20 34.94 -3.38
N LYS A 350 -23.07 34.47 -3.90
CA LYS A 350 -22.91 34.08 -5.32
C LYS A 350 -23.42 32.67 -5.63
N VAL A 351 -23.72 31.86 -4.60
CA VAL A 351 -24.20 30.48 -4.73
C VAL A 351 -25.70 30.43 -4.44
N GLY A 352 -26.45 29.70 -5.27
CA GLY A 352 -27.90 29.56 -5.10
C GLY A 352 -28.25 28.90 -3.76
N SER A 353 -29.43 29.20 -3.20
CA SER A 353 -29.87 28.66 -1.89
C SER A 353 -29.89 27.13 -1.84
N MET A 354 -30.39 26.47 -2.89
CA MET A 354 -30.41 25.00 -2.97
C MET A 354 -29.01 24.38 -2.93
N GLU A 355 -28.03 25.02 -3.58
CA GLU A 355 -26.65 24.52 -3.60
C GLU A 355 -25.96 24.77 -2.26
N ARG A 356 -26.24 25.91 -1.60
CA ARG A 356 -25.76 26.18 -0.23
C ARG A 356 -26.31 25.17 0.78
N GLU A 357 -27.59 24.84 0.70
CA GLU A 357 -28.22 23.84 1.57
C GLU A 357 -27.59 22.45 1.34
N ALA A 358 -27.36 22.05 0.09
CA ALA A 358 -26.68 20.79 -0.24
C ALA A 358 -25.19 20.75 0.16
N MET A 359 -24.60 21.90 0.46
CA MET A 359 -23.24 22.03 0.96
C MET A 359 -23.16 22.07 2.49
N GLU A 360 -24.31 22.02 3.18
CA GLU A 360 -24.40 21.96 4.65
C GLU A 360 -23.55 23.05 5.32
N ILE A 361 -23.69 24.30 4.84
CA ILE A 361 -22.95 25.44 5.41
C ILE A 361 -23.56 25.79 6.76
N THR A 362 -22.83 25.52 7.83
CA THR A 362 -23.09 26.00 9.19
C THR A 362 -22.35 27.32 9.42
N VAL A 363 -22.80 28.11 10.41
CA VAL A 363 -22.12 29.34 10.83
C VAL A 363 -21.93 29.25 12.33
N GLU A 364 -20.97 28.43 12.74
CA GLU A 364 -20.66 28.09 14.12
C GLU A 364 -19.15 27.85 14.23
N ASP A 365 -18.49 28.24 15.34
CA ASP A 365 -17.06 27.94 15.56
C ASP A 365 -16.92 26.48 16.03
N ASP A 366 -17.13 25.54 15.10
CA ASP A 366 -17.08 24.09 15.31
C ASP A 366 -15.80 23.45 14.75
N GLY A 367 -14.96 24.27 14.11
CA GLY A 367 -13.70 23.90 13.48
C GLY A 367 -13.84 23.46 12.02
N GLU A 368 -15.04 23.33 11.48
CA GLU A 368 -15.31 23.01 10.07
C GLU A 368 -15.49 24.28 9.24
N PHE A 369 -14.86 24.34 8.07
CA PHE A 369 -14.96 25.51 7.19
C PHE A 369 -14.68 25.15 5.74
N TRP A 370 -15.23 25.97 4.84
CA TRP A 370 -14.92 25.90 3.40
C TRP A 370 -13.83 26.90 3.02
N MET A 371 -13.09 26.57 1.96
CA MET A 371 -12.18 27.51 1.30
C MET A 371 -12.11 27.25 -0.21
N ALA A 372 -11.63 28.24 -0.97
CA ALA A 372 -11.28 28.03 -2.37
C ALA A 372 -10.11 27.04 -2.49
N PHE A 373 -10.16 26.17 -3.49
CA PHE A 373 -9.08 25.21 -3.73
C PHE A 373 -7.74 25.88 -4.08
N ASP A 374 -7.79 27.06 -4.69
CA ASP A 374 -6.62 27.88 -4.99
C ASP A 374 -5.95 28.39 -3.70
N ASP A 375 -6.75 28.88 -2.74
CA ASP A 375 -6.26 29.25 -1.40
C ASP A 375 -5.69 28.01 -0.71
N TRP A 376 -6.34 26.84 -0.80
CA TRP A 376 -5.83 25.61 -0.22
C TRP A 376 -4.43 25.25 -0.76
N CYS A 377 -4.25 25.30 -2.07
CA CYS A 377 -2.94 25.06 -2.69
C CYS A 377 -1.88 26.10 -2.30
N THR A 378 -2.31 27.32 -1.95
CA THR A 378 -1.43 28.42 -1.55
C THR A 378 -0.97 28.32 -0.10
N TYR A 379 -1.85 27.93 0.82
CA TYR A 379 -1.57 27.91 2.26
C TYR A 379 -1.09 26.55 2.77
N PHE A 380 -1.61 25.44 2.24
CA PHE A 380 -1.24 24.09 2.68
C PHE A 380 0.03 23.61 1.99
N THR A 381 0.82 22.82 2.70
CA THR A 381 2.11 22.33 2.20
C THR A 381 2.12 20.85 1.90
N ASP A 382 1.31 20.07 2.61
CA ASP A 382 1.29 18.61 2.50
C ASP A 382 -0.14 18.07 2.57
N ALA A 383 -0.39 16.97 1.87
CA ALA A 383 -1.63 16.20 1.98
C ALA A 383 -1.36 14.69 1.92
N ASP A 384 -2.13 13.90 2.67
CA ASP A 384 -2.14 12.45 2.59
C ASP A 384 -3.48 11.99 1.99
N LEU A 385 -3.43 11.31 0.84
CA LEU A 385 -4.59 10.74 0.15
C LEU A 385 -4.65 9.24 0.48
N CYS A 386 -5.52 8.87 1.42
CA CYS A 386 -5.73 7.50 1.84
C CYS A 386 -6.83 6.84 1.01
N ARG A 387 -6.41 6.02 0.05
CA ARG A 387 -7.29 5.36 -0.92
C ARG A 387 -7.85 4.06 -0.34
N ILE A 388 -9.18 4.00 -0.22
CA ILE A 388 -9.89 2.74 0.00
C ILE A 388 -9.99 2.02 -1.34
N ILE A 389 -9.14 1.02 -1.55
CA ILE A 389 -9.06 0.31 -2.83
C ILE A 389 -10.17 -0.74 -2.90
N ASN A 390 -11.06 -0.57 -3.89
CA ASN A 390 -12.11 -1.54 -4.16
C ASN A 390 -11.54 -2.77 -4.89
N THR A 391 -11.48 -3.91 -4.22
CA THR A 391 -11.03 -5.20 -4.78
C THR A 391 -12.20 -6.18 -5.01
N SER A 392 -13.45 -5.74 -4.85
CA SER A 392 -14.62 -6.58 -4.99
C SER A 392 -14.90 -6.96 -6.44
N LEU A 393 -15.02 -8.25 -6.74
CA LEU A 393 -15.31 -8.75 -8.10
C LEU A 393 -16.73 -8.43 -8.60
N LEU A 394 -17.63 -7.96 -7.73
CA LEU A 394 -19.05 -7.76 -8.02
C LEU A 394 -19.48 -6.28 -7.98
N SER A 395 -18.54 -5.34 -8.03
CA SER A 395 -18.84 -3.91 -8.03
C SER A 395 -19.14 -3.36 -9.43
N LEU A 396 -20.01 -2.37 -9.51
CA LEU A 396 -20.25 -1.58 -10.74
C LEU A 396 -19.23 -0.45 -10.93
N ASP A 397 -18.43 -0.16 -9.90
CA ASP A 397 -17.39 0.87 -9.91
C ASP A 397 -16.03 0.32 -10.36
N LYS A 398 -15.02 1.20 -10.54
CA LYS A 398 -13.64 0.75 -10.84
C LYS A 398 -13.13 -0.16 -9.72
N THR A 399 -12.76 -1.37 -10.09
CA THR A 399 -12.14 -2.37 -9.21
C THR A 399 -10.66 -2.52 -9.53
N TRP A 400 -9.91 -3.04 -8.56
CA TRP A 400 -8.49 -3.32 -8.66
C TRP A 400 -8.22 -4.75 -8.27
N HIS A 401 -7.27 -5.38 -8.95
CA HIS A 401 -6.67 -6.61 -8.49
C HIS A 401 -5.45 -6.30 -7.62
N GLU A 402 -5.41 -6.85 -6.41
CA GLU A 402 -4.29 -6.68 -5.48
C GLU A 402 -3.35 -7.88 -5.54
N ALA A 403 -2.06 -7.61 -5.71
CA ALA A 403 -0.99 -8.54 -5.39
C ALA A 403 -0.24 -8.04 -4.15
N LYS A 404 -0.39 -8.75 -3.03
CA LYS A 404 0.28 -8.48 -1.75
C LYS A 404 1.39 -9.51 -1.50
N HIS A 405 2.60 -9.03 -1.23
CA HIS A 405 3.75 -9.86 -0.84
C HIS A 405 4.42 -9.33 0.41
N MET A 406 4.72 -10.22 1.35
CA MET A 406 5.63 -9.94 2.47
C MET A 406 7.04 -10.31 2.06
N GLY A 407 8.01 -9.47 2.42
CA GLY A 407 9.42 -9.65 2.10
C GLY A 407 10.32 -9.11 3.19
N SER A 408 11.62 -9.39 3.06
CA SER A 408 12.61 -8.92 4.01
C SER A 408 13.96 -8.67 3.34
N TRP A 409 14.64 -7.62 3.79
CA TRP A 409 16.05 -7.39 3.50
C TRP A 409 16.87 -8.18 4.52
N THR A 410 17.51 -9.25 4.04
CA THR A 410 18.22 -10.22 4.89
C THR A 410 19.68 -10.36 4.49
N LYS A 411 20.51 -10.69 5.49
CA LYS A 411 21.91 -11.05 5.31
C LYS A 411 22.07 -12.56 5.41
N HIS A 412 22.89 -13.11 4.54
CA HIS A 412 23.19 -14.54 4.45
C HIS A 412 24.71 -14.74 4.33
N ALA A 413 25.21 -15.89 4.79
CA ALA A 413 26.64 -16.21 4.71
C ALA A 413 27.10 -16.40 3.26
N GLU A 414 26.26 -17.02 2.43
CA GLU A 414 26.47 -17.14 0.99
C GLU A 414 25.96 -15.87 0.26
N PRO A 415 26.84 -15.10 -0.42
CA PRO A 415 26.50 -13.80 -0.98
C PRO A 415 25.34 -13.82 -1.99
N LEU A 416 25.12 -14.93 -2.70
CA LEU A 416 24.03 -15.08 -3.67
C LEU A 416 22.63 -15.04 -3.01
N PHE A 417 22.55 -15.41 -1.73
CA PHE A 417 21.32 -15.41 -0.96
C PHE A 417 21.12 -14.15 -0.12
N ASN A 418 22.02 -13.18 -0.19
CA ASN A 418 21.78 -11.85 0.41
C ASN A 418 20.58 -11.19 -0.26
N ARG A 419 19.79 -10.46 0.53
CA ARG A 419 18.63 -9.68 0.09
C ARG A 419 18.68 -8.21 0.52
N CYS A 420 19.81 -7.73 1.02
CA CYS A 420 20.01 -6.36 1.53
C CYS A 420 20.98 -5.57 0.62
N GLY A 421 20.61 -5.38 -0.65
CA GLY A 421 21.49 -4.90 -1.71
C GLY A 421 21.68 -3.38 -1.80
N GLY A 422 20.85 -2.60 -1.10
CA GLY A 422 20.84 -1.13 -1.21
C GLY A 422 20.23 -0.64 -2.54
N CYS A 423 20.17 0.68 -2.76
CA CYS A 423 19.59 1.28 -3.96
C CYS A 423 20.54 1.24 -5.18
N LEU A 424 20.10 1.75 -6.33
CA LEU A 424 20.85 1.73 -7.60
C LEU A 424 22.23 2.39 -7.56
N ASN A 425 22.52 3.22 -6.55
CA ASN A 425 23.87 3.76 -6.31
C ASN A 425 24.88 2.64 -6.00
N ASN A 426 24.39 1.48 -5.52
CA ASN A 426 25.16 0.30 -5.18
C ASN A 426 25.01 -0.78 -6.26
N ARG A 427 25.43 -0.47 -7.50
CA ARG A 427 25.17 -1.31 -8.69
C ARG A 427 25.58 -2.78 -8.52
N GLU A 428 26.67 -3.04 -7.81
CA GLU A 428 27.21 -4.38 -7.58
C GLU A 428 26.30 -5.26 -6.71
N THR A 429 25.55 -4.66 -5.78
CA THR A 429 24.73 -5.38 -4.79
C THR A 429 23.23 -5.17 -5.01
N PHE A 430 22.80 -4.17 -5.77
CA PHE A 430 21.39 -3.82 -5.97
C PHE A 430 20.53 -5.02 -6.41
N LEU A 431 21.01 -5.87 -7.31
CA LEU A 431 20.26 -7.04 -7.79
C LEU A 431 20.17 -8.19 -6.78
N GLN A 432 20.86 -8.08 -5.63
CA GLN A 432 20.68 -8.99 -4.51
C GLN A 432 19.33 -8.77 -3.83
N ASN A 433 18.76 -7.57 -3.86
CA ASN A 433 17.44 -7.30 -3.25
C ASN A 433 16.34 -8.28 -3.75
N PRO A 434 15.24 -8.43 -2.99
CA PRO A 434 14.07 -9.19 -3.45
C PRO A 434 13.57 -8.68 -4.81
N GLN A 435 13.05 -9.57 -5.64
CA GLN A 435 12.63 -9.24 -7.00
C GLN A 435 11.24 -9.82 -7.25
N TYR A 436 10.25 -8.98 -7.53
CA TYR A 436 8.88 -9.44 -7.78
C TYR A 436 8.54 -9.21 -9.25
N LEU A 437 8.18 -10.28 -9.94
CA LEU A 437 7.77 -10.27 -11.34
C LEU A 437 6.26 -10.04 -11.42
N PHE A 438 5.79 -9.13 -12.27
CA PHE A 438 4.36 -8.93 -12.55
C PHE A 438 4.14 -8.57 -14.02
N ASN A 439 2.91 -8.68 -14.49
CA ASN A 439 2.54 -8.39 -15.88
C ASN A 439 1.51 -7.28 -15.98
N VAL A 440 1.59 -6.52 -17.05
CA VAL A 440 0.54 -5.60 -17.52
C VAL A 440 0.02 -6.15 -18.84
N THR A 441 -1.28 -6.46 -18.88
CA THR A 441 -1.88 -7.17 -20.02
C THR A 441 -2.65 -6.25 -20.97
N LYS A 442 -3.12 -5.10 -20.48
CA LYS A 442 -3.71 -4.02 -21.29
C LYS A 442 -2.61 -3.27 -22.02
N GLU A 443 -2.94 -2.67 -23.17
CA GLU A 443 -1.98 -1.88 -23.97
C GLU A 443 -1.36 -0.73 -23.18
N LEU A 444 -2.15 -0.13 -22.29
CA LEU A 444 -1.73 0.85 -21.31
C LEU A 444 -2.56 0.63 -20.04
N ASP A 445 -1.91 0.55 -18.88
CA ASP A 445 -2.58 0.34 -17.60
C ASP A 445 -2.01 1.28 -16.52
N GLU A 446 -2.89 1.73 -15.65
CA GLU A 446 -2.50 2.46 -14.44
C GLU A 446 -2.11 1.44 -13.37
N VAL A 447 -0.94 1.61 -12.77
CA VAL A 447 -0.42 0.71 -11.73
C VAL A 447 -0.14 1.51 -10.48
N LEU A 448 -0.73 1.08 -9.36
CA LEU A 448 -0.48 1.66 -8.04
C LEU A 448 0.41 0.72 -7.25
N ILE A 449 1.45 1.25 -6.63
CA ILE A 449 2.43 0.45 -5.88
C ILE A 449 2.63 1.10 -4.52
N SER A 450 2.52 0.30 -3.47
CA SER A 450 2.78 0.69 -2.09
C SER A 450 3.83 -0.24 -1.50
N LEU A 451 4.97 0.32 -1.12
CA LEU A 451 6.01 -0.35 -0.33
C LEU A 451 5.94 0.18 1.10
N GLN A 452 5.63 -0.68 2.05
CA GLN A 452 5.50 -0.35 3.46
C GLN A 452 6.53 -1.14 4.27
N GLN A 453 7.17 -0.51 5.24
CA GLN A 453 8.02 -1.19 6.23
C GLN A 453 7.24 -1.46 7.50
N GLN A 454 7.66 -2.47 8.25
CA GLN A 454 7.05 -2.76 9.54
C GLN A 454 7.22 -1.55 10.48
N ASP A 455 6.14 -1.15 11.15
CA ASP A 455 6.21 -0.03 12.09
C ASP A 455 6.97 -0.46 13.35
N MET A 456 8.03 0.27 13.68
CA MET A 456 8.88 0.01 14.84
C MET A 456 8.67 1.06 15.94
N LYS A 457 7.53 1.79 15.91
CA LYS A 457 7.14 2.80 16.92
C LYS A 457 7.32 2.34 18.37
N ILE A 458 6.99 1.08 18.68
CA ILE A 458 7.15 0.50 20.02
C ILE A 458 8.60 0.60 20.56
N HIS A 459 9.59 0.69 19.67
CA HIS A 459 11.00 0.81 20.01
C HIS A 459 11.53 2.25 20.00
N ARG A 460 10.73 3.26 19.59
CA ARG A 460 11.13 4.68 19.61
C ARG A 460 11.47 5.18 20.99
N SER A 461 10.74 4.69 21.99
CA SER A 461 10.98 4.98 23.41
C SER A 461 12.39 4.60 23.90
N VAL A 462 13.05 3.63 23.24
CA VAL A 462 14.43 3.21 23.55
C VAL A 462 15.46 3.71 22.52
N GLY A 463 15.12 4.73 21.72
CA GLY A 463 16.00 5.31 20.71
C GLY A 463 16.23 4.41 19.49
N GLN A 464 15.32 3.47 19.24
CA GLN A 464 15.33 2.59 18.07
C GLN A 464 14.03 2.78 17.27
N GLY A 465 13.86 2.14 16.12
CA GLY A 465 12.59 2.19 15.39
C GLY A 465 12.32 3.49 14.60
N GLU A 466 13.39 4.19 14.23
CA GLU A 466 13.34 5.10 13.08
C GLU A 466 12.99 4.33 11.81
N ASN A 467 12.25 4.98 10.92
CA ASN A 467 11.96 4.43 9.61
C ASN A 467 13.27 4.28 8.81
N LEU A 468 13.35 3.22 8.01
CA LEU A 468 14.40 3.05 7.02
C LEU A 468 14.13 3.97 5.83
N THR A 469 15.19 4.58 5.29
CA THR A 469 15.11 5.20 3.96
C THR A 469 14.98 4.10 2.91
N MET A 470 13.82 3.97 2.29
CA MET A 470 13.50 2.89 1.35
C MET A 470 12.83 3.41 0.08
N GLY A 471 12.83 2.58 -0.96
CA GLY A 471 12.22 2.86 -2.25
C GLY A 471 12.31 1.63 -3.17
N PHE A 472 11.93 1.78 -4.43
CA PHE A 472 11.97 0.69 -5.39
C PHE A 472 12.19 1.16 -6.82
N VAL A 473 12.56 0.21 -7.67
CA VAL A 473 12.77 0.43 -9.11
C VAL A 473 12.00 -0.62 -9.90
N ILE A 474 11.42 -0.20 -11.02
CA ILE A 474 10.70 -1.08 -11.95
C ILE A 474 11.50 -1.22 -13.23
N PHE A 475 11.79 -2.46 -13.61
CA PHE A 475 12.44 -2.82 -14.87
C PHE A 475 11.45 -3.49 -15.81
N GLU A 476 11.45 -3.08 -17.07
CA GLU A 476 10.83 -3.83 -18.16
C GLU A 476 11.77 -4.97 -18.58
N VAL A 477 11.27 -6.20 -18.51
CA VAL A 477 12.06 -7.42 -18.71
C VAL A 477 11.51 -8.29 -19.84
N GLU A 478 12.20 -9.37 -20.14
CA GLU A 478 11.86 -10.31 -21.20
C GLU A 478 10.51 -10.97 -20.97
N LEU A 479 9.69 -11.07 -22.02
CA LEU A 479 8.32 -11.58 -21.95
C LEU A 479 8.21 -13.00 -21.38
N ASN A 480 9.28 -13.78 -21.47
CA ASN A 480 9.37 -15.15 -20.99
C ASN A 480 10.30 -15.33 -19.77
N ARG A 481 10.68 -14.25 -19.07
CA ARG A 481 11.53 -14.33 -17.87
C ARG A 481 10.85 -15.17 -16.77
N LYS A 482 11.62 -16.08 -16.18
CA LYS A 482 11.21 -17.00 -15.10
C LYS A 482 12.09 -16.96 -13.86
N TYR A 483 13.29 -16.41 -13.99
CA TYR A 483 14.33 -16.42 -12.97
C TYR A 483 14.73 -14.98 -12.65
N ARG A 484 15.46 -14.81 -11.54
CA ARG A 484 15.99 -13.52 -11.11
C ARG A 484 16.77 -12.83 -12.23
N MET A 485 16.70 -11.52 -12.23
CA MET A 485 17.46 -10.62 -13.09
C MET A 485 18.84 -10.42 -12.48
N HIS A 486 19.87 -10.57 -13.31
CA HIS A 486 21.27 -10.46 -12.89
C HIS A 486 22.08 -9.40 -13.66
N ASP A 487 21.44 -8.71 -14.61
CA ASP A 487 22.08 -7.66 -15.37
C ASP A 487 21.28 -6.35 -15.36
N LEU A 488 21.97 -5.25 -15.07
CA LEU A 488 21.41 -3.89 -15.10
C LEU A 488 21.60 -3.22 -16.47
N LEU A 489 22.58 -3.66 -17.27
CA LEU A 489 23.00 -2.94 -18.47
C LEU A 489 22.06 -3.20 -19.66
N THR A 490 21.49 -4.41 -19.73
CA THR A 490 20.59 -4.78 -20.83
C THR A 490 19.12 -4.51 -20.54
N GLN A 491 18.80 -4.24 -19.28
CA GLN A 491 17.42 -4.05 -18.80
C GLN A 491 17.06 -2.57 -18.77
N LYS A 492 15.80 -2.27 -19.04
CA LYS A 492 15.30 -0.90 -19.09
C LYS A 492 14.57 -0.57 -17.80
N SER A 493 15.14 0.30 -16.98
CA SER A 493 14.39 0.93 -15.88
C SER A 493 13.29 1.81 -16.47
N VAL A 494 12.04 1.56 -16.11
CA VAL A 494 10.87 2.31 -16.60
C VAL A 494 10.30 3.25 -15.55
N ALA A 495 10.56 3.00 -14.27
CA ALA A 495 10.16 3.87 -13.18
C ALA A 495 11.07 3.67 -11.95
N THR A 496 11.22 4.72 -11.15
CA THR A 496 11.96 4.70 -9.89
C THR A 496 11.19 5.54 -8.89
N SER A 497 10.90 4.99 -7.71
CA SER A 497 10.29 5.78 -6.64
C SER A 497 11.32 6.73 -6.04
N THR A 498 10.85 7.79 -5.38
CA THR A 498 11.68 8.51 -4.43
C THR A 498 12.11 7.55 -3.30
N TYR A 499 13.32 7.74 -2.79
CA TYR A 499 13.77 7.08 -1.57
C TYR A 499 13.57 8.05 -0.41
N ILE A 500 12.66 7.70 0.50
CA ILE A 500 12.27 8.56 1.62
C ILE A 500 12.34 7.80 2.93
N ASN A 501 12.63 8.53 4.00
CA ASN A 501 12.57 8.04 5.36
C ASN A 501 11.11 8.15 5.86
N ALA A 502 10.25 7.25 5.40
CA ALA A 502 8.83 7.21 5.74
C ALA A 502 8.35 5.76 5.89
N ARG A 503 7.23 5.54 6.60
CA ARG A 503 6.69 4.19 6.81
C ARG A 503 6.20 3.55 5.51
N THR A 504 5.72 4.37 4.58
CA THR A 504 5.22 3.93 3.28
C THR A 504 5.80 4.78 2.16
N VAL A 505 6.16 4.12 1.05
CA VAL A 505 6.47 4.74 -0.25
C VAL A 505 5.38 4.34 -1.23
N PHE A 506 4.72 5.33 -1.81
CA PHE A 506 3.69 5.12 -2.83
C PHE A 506 4.17 5.63 -4.19
N MET A 507 3.77 4.94 -5.25
CA MET A 507 3.92 5.42 -6.62
C MET A 507 2.71 5.04 -7.45
N ARG A 508 2.16 6.01 -8.16
CA ARG A 508 1.27 5.81 -9.30
C ARG A 508 2.08 5.94 -10.58
N THR A 509 1.96 4.98 -11.49
CA THR A 509 2.60 5.06 -12.79
C THR A 509 1.71 4.42 -13.87
N VAL A 510 1.95 4.77 -15.12
CA VAL A 510 1.26 4.18 -16.27
C VAL A 510 2.26 3.33 -17.03
N LEU A 511 1.99 2.04 -17.13
CA LEU A 511 2.84 1.07 -17.81
C LEU A 511 2.16 0.57 -19.07
N ARG A 512 2.98 0.27 -20.09
CA ARG A 512 2.49 -0.38 -21.32
C ARG A 512 2.33 -1.87 -21.08
N LYS A 513 1.68 -2.55 -22.01
CA LYS A 513 1.65 -4.01 -22.03
C LYS A 513 3.05 -4.59 -21.99
N GLY A 514 3.31 -5.47 -21.03
CA GLY A 514 4.65 -6.02 -20.84
C GLY A 514 4.79 -6.85 -19.57
N ARG A 515 6.03 -7.30 -19.34
CA ARG A 515 6.44 -8.01 -18.12
C ARG A 515 7.49 -7.16 -17.39
N TYR A 516 7.32 -7.05 -16.09
CA TYR A 516 8.09 -6.14 -15.26
C TYR A 516 8.64 -6.84 -14.02
N ILE A 517 9.80 -6.39 -13.53
CA ILE A 517 10.32 -6.73 -12.21
C ILE A 517 10.35 -5.46 -11.37
N ILE A 518 9.77 -5.52 -10.17
CA ILE A 518 9.96 -4.51 -9.14
C ILE A 518 10.97 -4.99 -8.10
N ILE A 519 11.91 -4.11 -7.75
CA ILE A 519 12.99 -4.38 -6.80
C ILE A 519 12.88 -3.36 -5.65
N PRO A 520 12.26 -3.74 -4.51
CA PRO A 520 12.28 -2.92 -3.31
C PRO A 520 13.63 -3.01 -2.60
N SER A 521 14.14 -1.86 -2.16
CA SER A 521 15.44 -1.78 -1.48
C SER A 521 15.46 -0.66 -0.44
N THR A 522 16.30 -0.83 0.56
CA THR A 522 16.78 0.28 1.38
C THR A 522 17.74 1.15 0.57
N PHE A 523 17.94 2.40 1.00
CA PHE A 523 18.88 3.29 0.33
C PHE A 523 20.32 2.76 0.45
N THR A 524 20.75 2.48 1.68
CA THR A 524 22.07 1.95 2.00
C THR A 524 22.05 0.40 1.97
N PRO A 525 23.08 -0.27 1.46
CA PRO A 525 23.17 -1.72 1.49
C PRO A 525 23.37 -2.25 2.92
N GLN A 526 23.13 -3.56 3.10
CA GLN A 526 23.28 -4.27 4.38
C GLN A 526 22.34 -3.83 5.51
N VAL A 527 21.38 -2.96 5.22
CA VAL A 527 20.30 -2.63 6.13
C VAL A 527 19.27 -3.76 6.10
N LEU A 528 18.85 -4.20 7.28
CA LEU A 528 17.88 -5.28 7.46
C LEU A 528 16.52 -4.70 7.82
N GLY A 529 15.46 -5.40 7.43
CA GLY A 529 14.10 -5.00 7.76
C GLY A 529 13.06 -5.84 7.04
N GLU A 530 11.84 -5.81 7.56
CA GLU A 530 10.67 -6.43 6.93
C GLU A 530 9.89 -5.37 6.15
N PHE A 531 9.34 -5.78 5.01
CA PHE A 531 8.50 -4.92 4.19
C PHE A 531 7.33 -5.70 3.61
N MET A 532 6.25 -4.97 3.33
CA MET A 532 5.10 -5.42 2.56
C MET A 532 5.07 -4.61 1.27
N ILE A 533 4.89 -5.28 0.14
CA ILE A 533 4.63 -4.63 -1.14
C ILE A 533 3.24 -5.00 -1.64
N ARG A 534 2.48 -3.99 -2.04
CA ARG A 534 1.14 -4.12 -2.64
C ARG A 534 1.17 -3.51 -4.03
N ILE A 535 0.75 -4.28 -5.02
CA ILE A 535 0.66 -3.85 -6.43
C ILE A 535 -0.81 -3.96 -6.85
N TYR A 536 -1.35 -2.87 -7.36
CA TYR A 536 -2.73 -2.80 -7.85
C TYR A 536 -2.73 -2.57 -9.36
N THR A 537 -3.39 -3.47 -10.07
CA THR A 537 -3.59 -3.46 -11.52
C THR A 537 -5.06 -3.64 -11.85
N ASP A 538 -5.51 -3.25 -13.05
CA ASP A 538 -6.93 -3.38 -13.41
C ASP A 538 -7.38 -4.86 -13.54
N VAL A 539 -6.43 -5.78 -13.78
CA VAL A 539 -6.66 -7.24 -13.83
C VAL A 539 -5.53 -7.97 -13.12
N ASP A 540 -5.66 -9.27 -12.90
CA ASP A 540 -4.60 -10.09 -12.32
C ASP A 540 -3.27 -9.95 -13.09
N SER A 541 -2.22 -9.63 -12.35
CA SER A 541 -0.88 -9.39 -12.87
C SER A 541 0.03 -10.63 -12.82
N ASP A 542 -0.41 -11.77 -12.26
CA ASP A 542 0.42 -12.96 -12.04
C ASP A 542 1.72 -12.60 -11.28
N CYS A 543 1.56 -11.75 -10.26
CA CYS A 543 2.67 -11.22 -9.47
C CYS A 543 3.27 -12.27 -8.54
N ARG A 544 4.59 -12.49 -8.61
CA ARG A 544 5.30 -13.49 -7.81
C ARG A 544 6.75 -13.13 -7.50
N ASP A 545 7.26 -13.62 -6.39
CA ASP A 545 8.68 -13.53 -6.03
C ASP A 545 9.57 -14.40 -6.94
N LEU A 546 10.67 -13.83 -7.40
CA LEU A 546 11.76 -14.53 -8.08
C LEU A 546 12.83 -14.93 -7.06
N THR A 547 12.71 -16.16 -6.58
CA THR A 547 13.65 -16.76 -5.61
C THR A 547 14.75 -17.60 -6.26
N VAL A 548 14.64 -17.91 -7.55
CA VAL A 548 15.54 -18.82 -8.27
C VAL A 548 16.36 -18.07 -9.31
N ASP A 549 17.69 -18.17 -9.24
CA ASP A 549 18.63 -17.46 -10.13
C ASP A 549 18.78 -18.11 -11.51
N LYS A 550 18.59 -19.43 -11.60
CA LYS A 550 18.77 -20.19 -12.84
C LYS A 550 17.99 -21.52 -12.81
N PRO A 551 17.78 -22.18 -13.97
CA PRO A 551 17.17 -23.51 -14.01
C PRO A 551 17.83 -24.48 -13.01
N ARG A 552 17.02 -25.13 -12.17
CA ARG A 552 17.52 -26.11 -11.18
C ARG A 552 18.00 -27.38 -11.89
N VAL A 553 19.10 -27.94 -11.41
CA VAL A 553 19.52 -29.30 -11.78
C VAL A 553 18.53 -30.29 -11.16
N ARG A 554 17.94 -31.16 -11.97
CA ARG A 554 17.03 -32.24 -11.54
C ARG A 554 17.71 -33.60 -11.74
N CYS A 555 17.22 -34.64 -11.08
CA CYS A 555 17.75 -36.00 -11.24
C CYS A 555 17.77 -36.50 -12.70
N TRP A 556 16.85 -36.02 -13.55
CA TRP A 556 16.80 -36.32 -14.99
C TRP A 556 17.61 -35.36 -15.87
N SER A 557 18.30 -34.36 -15.31
CA SER A 557 19.11 -33.41 -16.09
C SER A 557 20.24 -34.08 -16.84
N SER A 558 20.76 -35.20 -16.33
CA SER A 558 21.78 -36.01 -17.02
C SER A 558 21.25 -36.66 -18.31
N PHE A 559 19.94 -36.95 -18.39
CA PHE A 559 19.32 -37.58 -19.56
C PHE A 559 18.69 -36.55 -20.52
N LEU A 560 18.08 -35.48 -19.98
CA LEU A 560 17.38 -34.45 -20.76
C LEU A 560 18.26 -33.25 -21.12
N GLY A 561 19.52 -33.23 -20.67
CA GLY A 561 20.45 -32.11 -20.80
C GLY A 561 20.14 -30.95 -19.86
N TYR A 562 21.20 -30.24 -19.47
CA TYR A 562 21.14 -29.00 -18.67
C TYR A 562 21.54 -27.79 -19.55
N PRO A 563 20.98 -26.60 -19.33
CA PRO A 563 21.40 -25.40 -20.05
C PRO A 563 22.90 -25.15 -19.92
N GLN A 564 23.55 -24.85 -21.04
CA GLN A 564 24.99 -24.58 -21.14
C GLN A 564 25.28 -23.10 -21.43
N ALA A 565 24.27 -22.36 -21.87
CA ALA A 565 24.35 -20.94 -22.13
C ALA A 565 23.01 -20.26 -21.84
N VAL A 566 23.05 -18.96 -21.59
CA VAL A 566 21.89 -18.08 -21.56
C VAL A 566 22.04 -17.06 -22.68
N THR A 567 20.98 -16.88 -23.46
CA THR A 567 20.95 -15.91 -24.56
C THR A 567 19.76 -14.98 -24.37
N GLN A 568 20.03 -13.68 -24.34
CA GLN A 568 19.03 -12.62 -24.44
C GLN A 568 18.99 -12.10 -25.88
N ILE A 569 17.79 -11.86 -26.38
CA ILE A 569 17.54 -11.21 -27.67
C ILE A 569 16.65 -10.01 -27.43
N TYR A 570 17.04 -8.87 -27.97
CA TYR A 570 16.23 -7.66 -28.01
C TYR A 570 15.96 -7.29 -29.47
N ILE A 571 14.70 -7.34 -29.87
CA ILE A 571 14.25 -6.91 -31.19
C ILE A 571 13.79 -5.45 -31.11
N HIS A 572 14.48 -4.55 -31.80
CA HIS A 572 14.17 -3.13 -31.78
C HIS A 572 13.00 -2.82 -32.72
N ALA A 573 13.21 -3.04 -34.02
CA ALA A 573 12.29 -2.62 -35.07
C ALA A 573 12.52 -3.43 -36.36
N ALA A 574 11.60 -3.29 -37.31
CA ALA A 574 11.85 -3.61 -38.72
C ALA A 574 11.55 -2.40 -39.60
N GLU A 575 12.13 -2.37 -40.79
CA GLU A 575 11.99 -1.28 -41.76
C GLU A 575 11.83 -1.82 -43.17
N GLY A 576 11.06 -1.14 -44.01
CA GLY A 576 10.89 -1.50 -45.42
C GLY A 576 10.17 -2.83 -45.64
N LEU A 577 9.26 -3.20 -44.73
CA LEU A 577 8.44 -4.39 -44.88
C LEU A 577 7.53 -4.28 -46.11
N GLU A 578 7.18 -5.42 -46.70
CA GLU A 578 6.26 -5.48 -47.83
C GLU A 578 4.84 -5.09 -47.40
N ASN A 579 4.19 -4.22 -48.18
CA ASN A 579 2.79 -3.87 -48.02
C ASN A 579 1.91 -5.10 -48.32
N GLN A 580 1.01 -5.42 -47.40
CA GLN A 580 0.11 -6.57 -47.54
C GLN A 580 -1.36 -6.22 -47.33
N ASP A 581 -1.66 -5.00 -46.88
CA ASP A 581 -3.02 -4.55 -46.61
C ASP A 581 -3.52 -3.56 -47.68
N SER A 582 -4.84 -3.54 -47.89
CA SER A 582 -5.46 -2.60 -48.85
C SER A 582 -5.31 -1.12 -48.44
N SER A 583 -4.99 -0.85 -47.17
CA SER A 583 -4.70 0.50 -46.64
C SER A 583 -3.35 1.05 -47.08
N GLY A 584 -2.44 0.20 -47.59
CA GLY A 584 -1.05 0.58 -47.84
C GLY A 584 -0.07 0.18 -46.74
N GLY A 585 -0.54 -0.50 -45.68
CA GLY A 585 0.25 -0.93 -44.52
C GLY A 585 0.34 -2.45 -44.30
N ALA A 586 0.71 -2.83 -43.08
CA ALA A 586 0.67 -4.19 -42.58
C ALA A 586 0.47 -4.16 -41.05
N ASP A 587 0.09 -5.28 -40.45
CA ASP A 587 -0.02 -5.47 -39.01
C ASP A 587 1.11 -6.41 -38.48
N PRO A 588 2.40 -6.00 -38.54
CA PRO A 588 3.51 -6.89 -38.24
C PRO A 588 3.67 -7.24 -36.75
N TYR A 589 4.15 -8.45 -36.48
CA TYR A 589 4.63 -8.94 -35.19
C TYR A 589 5.82 -9.88 -35.37
N VAL A 590 6.58 -10.12 -34.29
CA VAL A 590 7.74 -11.03 -34.31
C VAL A 590 7.51 -12.28 -33.47
N VAL A 591 8.06 -13.40 -33.97
CA VAL A 591 8.15 -14.68 -33.25
C VAL A 591 9.62 -15.08 -33.13
N ILE A 592 10.11 -15.17 -31.89
CA ILE A 592 11.46 -15.59 -31.56
C ILE A 592 11.42 -17.04 -31.11
N THR A 593 12.08 -17.94 -31.83
CA THR A 593 12.04 -19.39 -31.60
C THR A 593 13.43 -19.91 -31.25
N CYS A 594 13.55 -20.54 -30.08
CA CYS A 594 14.78 -21.19 -29.64
C CYS A 594 14.47 -22.55 -28.99
N GLU A 595 15.06 -23.62 -29.52
CA GLU A 595 14.93 -24.99 -28.97
C GLU A 595 13.47 -25.46 -28.75
N GLY A 596 12.54 -25.01 -29.60
CA GLY A 596 11.10 -25.33 -29.51
C GLY A 596 10.30 -24.43 -28.56
N SER A 597 10.95 -23.52 -27.84
CA SER A 597 10.28 -22.45 -27.08
C SER A 597 10.12 -21.21 -27.95
N THR A 598 8.98 -20.54 -27.85
CA THR A 598 8.66 -19.35 -28.64
C THR A 598 8.28 -18.17 -27.75
N VAL A 599 8.61 -16.97 -28.23
CA VAL A 599 8.13 -15.69 -27.68
C VAL A 599 7.54 -14.89 -28.83
N ARG A 600 6.33 -14.35 -28.63
CA ARG A 600 5.62 -13.53 -29.63
C ARG A 600 5.47 -12.10 -29.11
N SER A 601 5.77 -11.10 -29.94
CA SER A 601 5.54 -9.69 -29.61
C SER A 601 4.06 -9.30 -29.71
N THR A 602 3.74 -8.08 -29.27
CA THR A 602 2.49 -7.43 -29.67
C THR A 602 2.49 -7.15 -31.19
N VAL A 603 1.29 -7.05 -31.74
CA VAL A 603 1.05 -6.65 -33.14
C VAL A 603 1.14 -5.13 -33.23
N GLN A 604 1.94 -4.64 -34.17
CA GLN A 604 2.02 -3.21 -34.50
C GLN A 604 1.08 -2.96 -35.67
N LYS A 605 0.16 -2.00 -35.55
CA LYS A 605 -0.93 -1.83 -36.52
C LYS A 605 -0.56 -0.88 -37.65
N ASP A 606 -1.01 -1.22 -38.86
CA ASP A 606 -0.97 -0.39 -40.08
C ASP A 606 0.39 0.31 -40.30
N THR A 607 1.48 -0.46 -40.28
CA THR A 607 2.85 0.04 -40.41
C THR A 607 3.79 -0.93 -41.13
N LEU A 608 4.68 -0.38 -41.95
CA LEU A 608 5.79 -1.10 -42.58
C LEU A 608 7.14 -0.86 -41.89
N GLU A 609 7.13 -0.04 -40.83
CA GLU A 609 8.29 0.32 -40.00
C GLU A 609 8.01 0.09 -38.50
N PRO A 610 7.63 -1.14 -38.11
CA PRO A 610 7.20 -1.43 -36.75
C PRO A 610 8.33 -1.29 -35.73
N LYS A 611 8.00 -0.70 -34.58
CA LYS A 611 8.84 -0.75 -33.37
C LYS A 611 8.32 -1.85 -32.45
N PHE A 612 9.05 -2.96 -32.37
CA PHE A 612 8.62 -4.12 -31.59
C PHE A 612 8.99 -4.01 -30.11
N ASP A 613 10.14 -3.40 -29.82
CA ASP A 613 10.72 -3.28 -28.48
C ASP A 613 10.63 -4.56 -27.62
N THR A 614 10.79 -5.73 -28.25
CA THR A 614 10.51 -7.02 -27.64
C THR A 614 11.77 -7.71 -27.17
N ARG A 615 11.82 -8.12 -25.90
CA ARG A 615 12.93 -8.89 -25.32
C ARG A 615 12.53 -10.32 -24.99
N ALA A 616 13.45 -11.26 -25.23
CA ALA A 616 13.30 -12.68 -24.89
C ALA A 616 14.61 -13.23 -24.30
N ILE A 617 14.50 -14.13 -23.32
CA ILE A 617 15.64 -14.81 -22.69
C ILE A 617 15.51 -16.33 -22.81
N PHE A 618 16.58 -17.02 -23.21
CA PHE A 618 16.58 -18.46 -23.42
C PHE A 618 17.76 -19.12 -22.71
N TYR A 619 17.47 -20.10 -21.86
CA TYR A 619 18.46 -20.98 -21.25
C TYR A 619 18.65 -22.20 -22.17
N ARG A 620 19.74 -22.20 -22.93
CA ARG A 620 19.98 -23.08 -24.09
C ARG A 620 20.72 -24.34 -23.70
N LYS A 621 20.15 -25.50 -23.99
CA LYS A 621 20.80 -26.82 -23.79
C LYS A 621 21.71 -27.20 -24.94
N LYS A 622 21.45 -26.66 -26.13
CA LYS A 622 22.16 -26.93 -27.38
C LYS A 622 22.58 -25.59 -28.01
N PRO A 623 23.60 -24.88 -27.47
CA PRO A 623 24.00 -23.56 -27.96
C PRO A 623 24.41 -23.49 -29.44
N ARG A 624 24.67 -24.64 -30.09
CA ARG A 624 24.92 -24.72 -31.53
C ARG A 624 23.65 -24.66 -32.39
N LYS A 625 22.47 -24.90 -31.81
CA LYS A 625 21.20 -24.74 -32.54
C LYS A 625 20.88 -23.25 -32.65
N PRO A 626 20.63 -22.72 -33.84
CA PRO A 626 20.40 -21.30 -34.02
C PRO A 626 19.06 -20.87 -33.40
N ILE A 627 18.92 -19.57 -33.22
CA ILE A 627 17.68 -18.91 -32.85
C ILE A 627 17.08 -18.27 -34.08
N THR A 628 15.79 -18.52 -34.33
CA THR A 628 15.09 -17.95 -35.48
C THR A 628 14.21 -16.80 -35.02
N VAL A 629 14.32 -15.66 -35.68
CA VAL A 629 13.41 -14.52 -35.50
C VAL A 629 12.61 -14.38 -36.78
N GLN A 630 11.29 -14.48 -36.69
CA GLN A 630 10.39 -14.41 -37.83
C GLN A 630 9.48 -13.20 -37.70
N VAL A 631 9.29 -12.47 -38.80
CA VAL A 631 8.32 -11.38 -38.93
C VAL A 631 7.09 -11.91 -39.65
N TRP A 632 5.92 -11.59 -39.11
CA TRP A 632 4.63 -12.03 -39.61
C TRP A 632 3.66 -10.86 -39.66
N ASN A 633 2.77 -10.84 -40.65
CA ASN A 633 1.64 -9.93 -40.72
C ASN A 633 0.40 -10.60 -40.12
N SER A 634 -0.24 -9.96 -39.14
CA SER A 634 -1.46 -10.43 -38.50
C SER A 634 -2.66 -10.22 -39.41
N ASN A 635 -3.38 -11.29 -39.76
CA ASN A 635 -4.53 -11.20 -40.68
C ASN A 635 -5.77 -11.88 -40.11
N ALA A 636 -6.96 -11.45 -40.54
CA ALA A 636 -8.22 -11.98 -40.00
C ALA A 636 -8.43 -13.49 -40.25
N VAL A 637 -7.87 -14.03 -41.34
CA VAL A 637 -8.03 -15.45 -41.73
C VAL A 637 -6.77 -16.25 -41.42
N GLN A 638 -5.61 -15.79 -41.90
CA GLN A 638 -4.34 -16.49 -41.72
C GLN A 638 -3.18 -15.51 -41.78
N ASP A 639 -2.35 -15.52 -40.73
CA ASP A 639 -1.14 -14.70 -40.65
C ASP A 639 -0.17 -15.03 -41.79
N GLN A 640 0.42 -13.99 -42.38
CA GLN A 640 1.30 -14.10 -43.53
C GLN A 640 2.76 -13.93 -43.10
N PHE A 641 3.65 -14.74 -43.66
CA PHE A 641 5.08 -14.68 -43.36
C PHE A 641 5.74 -13.54 -44.13
N MET A 642 6.46 -12.67 -43.44
CA MET A 642 7.12 -11.50 -44.06
C MET A 642 8.64 -11.67 -44.18
N GLY A 643 9.22 -12.63 -43.46
CA GLY A 643 10.65 -12.92 -43.52
C GLY A 643 11.20 -13.43 -42.20
N GLN A 644 12.44 -13.88 -42.21
CA GLN A 644 13.14 -14.30 -41.00
C GLN A 644 14.63 -13.97 -41.03
N VAL A 645 15.23 -13.99 -39.85
CA VAL A 645 16.68 -14.08 -39.65
C VAL A 645 17.00 -15.27 -38.76
N VAL A 646 18.11 -15.94 -39.05
CA VAL A 646 18.61 -17.09 -38.29
C VAL A 646 19.94 -16.72 -37.67
N LEU A 647 19.97 -16.72 -36.34
CA LEU A 647 21.06 -16.19 -35.54
C LEU A 647 21.81 -17.37 -34.90
N ALA A 648 23.13 -17.43 -35.07
CA ALA A 648 23.94 -18.42 -34.36
C ALA A 648 23.84 -18.20 -32.85
N ALA A 649 23.81 -16.92 -32.42
CA ALA A 649 23.82 -16.49 -31.03
C ALA A 649 25.00 -17.14 -30.29
N SER A 650 26.19 -16.99 -30.86
CA SER A 650 27.43 -17.52 -30.31
C SER A 650 28.03 -16.56 -29.28
N LEU A 651 28.92 -17.06 -28.43
CA LEU A 651 29.68 -16.25 -27.45
C LEU A 651 30.59 -15.19 -28.12
N LYS A 652 30.85 -15.32 -29.43
CA LYS A 652 31.70 -14.40 -30.20
C LYS A 652 30.88 -13.41 -31.04
N ASP A 653 29.55 -13.52 -31.01
CA ASP A 653 28.71 -12.63 -31.80
C ASP A 653 28.82 -11.20 -31.26
N PRO A 654 28.81 -10.17 -32.13
CA PRO A 654 28.82 -8.79 -31.69
C PRO A 654 27.62 -8.49 -30.78
N THR A 655 27.89 -7.86 -29.63
CA THR A 655 26.87 -7.46 -28.66
C THR A 655 26.18 -6.15 -29.03
N ASP A 656 26.70 -5.41 -30.01
CA ASP A 656 26.11 -4.18 -30.51
C ASP A 656 24.84 -4.47 -31.32
N PRO A 657 23.89 -3.52 -31.38
CA PRO A 657 22.73 -3.63 -32.27
C PRO A 657 23.15 -3.86 -33.73
N GLN A 658 22.49 -4.81 -34.39
CA GLN A 658 22.73 -5.22 -35.77
C GLN A 658 21.46 -4.99 -36.58
N LYS A 659 21.64 -4.57 -37.85
CA LYS A 659 20.57 -4.49 -38.84
C LYS A 659 20.77 -5.60 -39.87
N LEU A 660 19.80 -6.50 -40.00
CA LEU A 660 19.91 -7.71 -40.79
C LEU A 660 18.81 -7.77 -41.86
N GLN A 661 19.17 -8.21 -43.07
CA GLN A 661 18.22 -8.41 -44.16
C GLN A 661 17.29 -9.59 -43.87
N LEU A 662 15.98 -9.41 -44.07
CA LEU A 662 15.01 -10.49 -43.97
C LEU A 662 15.18 -11.48 -45.11
N ARG A 663 14.96 -12.78 -44.82
CA ARG A 663 15.11 -13.86 -45.80
C ARG A 663 13.92 -14.82 -45.80
N LYS A 664 13.81 -15.63 -46.85
CA LYS A 664 12.81 -16.70 -46.95
C LYS A 664 13.08 -17.83 -45.94
N ARG A 665 12.13 -18.77 -45.84
CA ARG A 665 12.21 -19.96 -44.98
C ARG A 665 12.35 -21.24 -45.80
N GLY A 666 12.90 -22.30 -45.19
CA GLY A 666 13.03 -23.60 -45.83
C GLY A 666 14.18 -23.69 -46.84
N PRO A 667 14.01 -24.36 -47.99
CA PRO A 667 15.08 -24.54 -48.98
C PRO A 667 15.66 -23.23 -49.55
N GLU A 668 14.87 -22.16 -49.54
CA GLU A 668 15.19 -20.86 -50.15
C GLU A 668 15.77 -19.85 -49.15
N MET A 669 16.31 -20.28 -48.01
CA MET A 669 16.82 -19.39 -46.94
C MET A 669 17.97 -18.45 -47.34
N ALA A 670 18.56 -18.64 -48.52
CA ALA A 670 19.55 -17.72 -49.08
C ALA A 670 18.90 -16.49 -49.75
N ASP A 671 17.63 -16.60 -50.16
CA ASP A 671 16.91 -15.55 -50.88
C ASP A 671 16.47 -14.43 -49.93
N GLU A 672 16.74 -13.20 -50.35
CA GLU A 672 16.32 -12.00 -49.64
C GLU A 672 14.81 -11.76 -49.79
N MET A 673 14.21 -11.25 -48.73
CA MET A 673 12.84 -10.75 -48.67
C MET A 673 12.88 -9.24 -48.45
N PRO A 674 11.82 -8.49 -48.82
CA PRO A 674 11.72 -7.07 -48.50
C PRO A 674 11.89 -6.80 -47.00
N GLY A 675 12.64 -5.74 -46.71
CA GLY A 675 12.80 -5.20 -45.37
C GLY A 675 13.96 -5.77 -44.56
N THR A 676 14.28 -5.04 -43.50
CA THR A 676 15.38 -5.34 -42.58
C THR A 676 14.86 -5.38 -41.15
N ILE A 677 15.54 -6.12 -40.27
CA ILE A 677 15.24 -6.18 -38.85
C ILE A 677 16.45 -5.71 -38.04
N SER A 678 16.20 -4.83 -37.08
CA SER A 678 17.19 -4.30 -36.15
C SER A 678 17.08 -5.01 -34.80
N LEU A 679 18.15 -5.65 -34.36
CA LEU A 679 18.15 -6.48 -33.14
C LEU A 679 19.51 -6.49 -32.44
N ARG A 680 19.51 -6.90 -31.18
CA ARG A 680 20.71 -7.16 -30.37
C ARG A 680 20.65 -8.56 -29.78
N VAL A 681 21.77 -9.29 -29.81
CA VAL A 681 21.90 -10.62 -29.22
C VAL A 681 23.07 -10.62 -28.25
N ILE A 682 22.84 -11.15 -27.05
CA ILE A 682 23.88 -11.31 -26.03
C ILE A 682 23.80 -12.74 -25.54
N THR A 683 24.93 -13.44 -25.50
CA THR A 683 25.02 -14.83 -25.01
C THR A 683 26.12 -14.93 -23.97
N SER A 684 25.83 -15.59 -22.84
CA SER A 684 26.81 -15.95 -21.83
C SER A 684 26.80 -17.45 -21.55
N SER A 685 27.96 -17.98 -21.16
CA SER A 685 28.12 -19.34 -20.63
C SER A 685 27.77 -19.43 -19.14
N GLN A 686 27.78 -18.30 -18.42
CA GLN A 686 27.35 -18.22 -17.04
C GLN A 686 25.86 -17.88 -16.99
N LEU A 687 25.06 -18.82 -16.48
CA LEU A 687 23.59 -18.76 -16.51
C LEU A 687 22.99 -17.66 -15.63
N THR A 688 23.80 -16.98 -14.82
CA THR A 688 23.41 -15.91 -13.90
C THR A 688 23.98 -14.56 -14.34
N ASP A 689 24.32 -14.40 -15.63
CA ASP A 689 24.84 -13.13 -16.17
C ASP A 689 23.74 -12.22 -16.73
N MET A 690 22.47 -12.66 -16.77
CA MET A 690 21.37 -11.98 -17.48
C MET A 690 20.08 -11.82 -16.69
#